data_AF-A0A9Q9RFN9-F1
#
_entry.id   AF-A0A9Q9RFN9-F1
#
_cell.length_a   1.000
_cell.length_b   1.000
_cell.length_c   1.000
_cell.angle_alpha   90.00
_cell.angle_beta   90.00
_cell.angle_gamma   90.00
#
_symmetry.space_group_name_H-M   'P 1'
#
loop_
_entity.id
_entity.type
_entity.pdbx_description
1 polymer ?
#
loop_
_entity_poly.entity_id
_entity_poly.type
_entity_poly.pdbx_seq_one_letter_code
_entity_poly.pdbx_strand_id
1 'polypeptide(L)'
;MGFMPDVSTGLRSPIDLSLQSCPSKTSTEIMVASAGNTPTGPSRMPTPQTPFSRKSTPDHSQPRHNYAPNASVALIGMRGSGMSTLAVMASSALGFRVLDADQYFYKATGLSRAVYKATHGISQYRQEELRLMRSMLFDNPTGAVIVCGPGVVEGTGKEWLAEYAKDHLIIYILRDAEEIQRHLRVFDVETIRDLTRRAAPAYRNLSSFEFYNISDMSLYRLDTATPRGDISPRALALKKVEEDFLQLIYSITRRDDCYSKYKAKNSLSSIPLETRKFTYSLSLPLSTLSTLITEFRGLDTEADALELTITATSLGNELNSKDTATDKISRHFFVVRRNIRLPIIYHIDTYGSERRISEDEYFELLHHGLRLAPEYLCVDLKCDTAKIQNLIASKGQTKVVAHYVVSDPAEDGWNLPKQWAMIERAQSLGCDIIRVCQEARSMEDNFAAQHFIHRVKSSPDHAIPLIAYNTGRLGRMSCYLNPILSPVTHPLVRRLVSNCPSNALLTVQEAQKAVFSSFLLDGQYFGIYGNCTSKSLSPAMHNAAFKLLGMPHRYNIFLHESLDQLFELVKDNTFGGASITAPFKTSIIPRLDFLSEEAKAIGAVNTLLCLKKPAMDSLLDRNTAGPTVALFGENTDWIGIHTCVQRNLSPINAVRRRTTGLIIGAGGMARAAAYALIRLGVQTILIHNRTRSRAEELIKQFDNQHKNESSNTASDCTEIGSGSHDHPLFRVITSKDDAWPEDLSLPTIVVSCVATREIDGECSADTSLPDHWLSSPTGGVAIELSYTPLETPLLKQIKSLSEKGWIPVDGLQVLPEQGMMQFELFTTRRAPANLMREEVFRAYKERLERVVDTYRIPGPTLSEQYFAGALSSFWSWATRCHQMIKHYQQSTTSLSSRVHLATKIHKMSSFQPAILSASLGRAWLHDFANKAKQASEHGFQGIEVFYEDLEYEAKRLHSVETPSNDQILDAASHIRELLDGLKLTVIGLQPFLFYEGLKDREQHARLIEKIKLWFKIARILGTNTIQIPANFLPADQLTGDMDVIVGDLVELADLGIEQDPPIRFAYEALCWSTHVDTWEKSWEVAQKVNRPNFGLCLDTFNIAGRVWGDPASPTGKTPNADQDLKESLERLVKEVTLDKVFYIQVVDAERMEAPLVKGHPFHVDGNPARMNWSRNARAYMYETDRGAYLPVEEIAKVLIHDMGYKGYVSMELFSRTMAEEGEDVPKQHAERGIAAWKKFVERLKLNEI
;
A
#
# COMPACT_ATOMS: atom_id res chain seq x y z
N MET A 1 67.51 24.55 -32.40
CA MET A 1 68.50 23.68 -31.73
C MET A 1 67.74 22.47 -31.21
N GLY A 2 68.14 21.21 -31.41
CA GLY A 2 69.20 20.68 -32.26
C GLY A 2 69.36 19.16 -32.06
N PHE A 3 69.82 18.43 -33.09
CA PHE A 3 70.31 17.04 -33.09
C PHE A 3 69.32 15.87 -32.80
N MET A 4 68.85 15.33 -33.93
CA MET A 4 68.74 13.90 -34.34
C MET A 4 70.09 13.11 -34.17
N PRO A 5 70.22 11.80 -34.54
CA PRO A 5 69.25 10.82 -35.12
C PRO A 5 69.25 9.48 -34.28
N ASP A 6 69.28 8.19 -34.70
CA ASP A 6 69.34 7.39 -35.96
C ASP A 6 69.06 5.87 -35.62
N VAL A 7 68.97 4.82 -36.47
CA VAL A 7 68.95 4.61 -37.94
C VAL A 7 68.25 3.29 -38.35
N SER A 8 67.28 3.30 -39.29
CA SER A 8 66.93 2.19 -40.24
C SER A 8 66.47 0.79 -39.71
N THR A 9 66.03 -0.21 -40.51
CA THR A 9 65.71 -0.41 -41.97
C THR A 9 64.24 -0.92 -42.11
N GLY A 10 63.50 -1.00 -43.24
CA GLY A 10 63.77 -0.96 -44.68
C GLY A 10 63.53 -2.36 -45.34
N LEU A 11 62.97 -2.58 -46.54
CA LEU A 11 62.24 -1.75 -47.54
C LEU A 11 61.66 -2.68 -48.68
N ARG A 12 60.61 -2.27 -49.41
CA ARG A 12 60.14 -2.74 -50.77
C ARG A 12 59.42 -4.11 -50.99
N SER A 13 58.10 -4.03 -51.27
CA SER A 13 57.39 -4.31 -52.57
C SER A 13 58.01 -5.17 -53.70
N PRO A 14 57.22 -5.64 -54.71
CA PRO A 14 55.82 -6.15 -54.76
C PRO A 14 55.69 -7.42 -55.68
N ILE A 15 54.46 -7.86 -56.06
CA ILE A 15 54.00 -8.39 -57.39
C ILE A 15 52.56 -8.98 -57.29
N ASP A 16 51.94 -9.35 -58.43
CA ASP A 16 50.50 -9.37 -58.73
C ASP A 16 49.98 -10.75 -59.27
N LEU A 17 48.69 -10.84 -59.64
CA LEU A 17 48.00 -11.82 -60.52
C LEU A 17 47.44 -13.16 -59.96
N SER A 18 46.20 -13.08 -59.44
CA SER A 18 44.96 -13.68 -60.00
C SER A 18 44.73 -15.20 -60.31
N LEU A 19 43.46 -15.62 -60.12
CA LEU A 19 42.67 -16.72 -60.75
C LEU A 19 42.56 -18.14 -60.09
N GLN A 20 41.28 -18.55 -59.88
CA GLN A 20 40.57 -19.83 -60.19
C GLN A 20 41.27 -21.22 -60.05
N SER A 21 40.65 -22.35 -59.66
CA SER A 21 39.28 -22.68 -59.18
C SER A 21 39.21 -24.14 -58.60
N CYS A 22 38.02 -24.60 -58.17
CA CYS A 22 37.65 -25.97 -57.72
C CYS A 22 37.88 -27.09 -58.81
N PRO A 23 37.71 -28.44 -58.58
CA PRO A 23 36.80 -29.10 -57.60
C PRO A 23 37.04 -30.57 -57.05
N SER A 24 36.28 -30.93 -56.00
CA SER A 24 35.54 -32.20 -55.68
C SER A 24 36.11 -33.66 -55.70
N LYS A 25 35.83 -34.40 -54.59
CA LYS A 25 35.46 -35.87 -54.45
C LYS A 25 36.54 -36.96 -54.76
N THR A 26 36.55 -38.22 -54.27
CA THR A 26 35.63 -39.07 -53.44
C THR A 26 36.33 -40.26 -52.70
N SER A 27 35.90 -40.60 -51.46
CA SER A 27 35.76 -41.92 -50.75
C SER A 27 36.74 -43.14 -50.81
N THR A 28 36.89 -43.85 -49.65
CA THR A 28 37.21 -45.31 -49.38
C THR A 28 38.57 -45.90 -49.83
N GLU A 29 39.31 -46.86 -49.19
CA GLU A 29 39.43 -47.58 -47.88
C GLU A 29 40.79 -48.39 -47.94
N ILE A 30 41.26 -49.44 -47.20
CA ILE A 30 40.80 -50.38 -46.13
C ILE A 30 42.03 -51.04 -45.37
N MET A 31 41.93 -51.31 -44.05
CA MET A 31 42.68 -52.29 -43.18
C MET A 31 44.24 -52.46 -43.28
N VAL A 32 44.99 -53.29 -42.52
CA VAL A 32 44.85 -54.35 -41.45
C VAL A 32 46.10 -54.24 -40.51
N ALA A 33 46.38 -54.89 -39.36
CA ALA A 33 45.83 -55.93 -38.44
C ALA A 33 46.43 -55.67 -37.01
N SER A 34 46.56 -56.54 -35.96
CA SER A 34 46.33 -58.00 -35.76
C SER A 34 45.82 -58.37 -34.33
N ALA A 35 46.39 -59.36 -33.60
CA ALA A 35 45.67 -60.15 -32.56
C ALA A 35 46.52 -60.82 -31.45
N GLY A 36 45.89 -61.28 -30.33
CA GLY A 36 46.53 -62.13 -29.30
C GLY A 36 45.71 -62.52 -28.02
N ASN A 37 44.92 -63.60 -28.10
CA ASN A 37 44.47 -64.54 -27.03
C ASN A 37 43.65 -64.13 -25.76
N THR A 38 43.02 -65.15 -25.17
CA THR A 38 41.95 -65.21 -24.11
C THR A 38 42.38 -66.18 -22.95
N PRO A 39 41.58 -66.61 -21.92
CA PRO A 39 40.14 -66.41 -21.61
C PRO A 39 39.75 -66.22 -20.09
N THR A 40 38.44 -66.40 -19.79
CA THR A 40 37.76 -66.58 -18.46
C THR A 40 37.20 -65.34 -17.73
N GLY A 41 36.15 -65.56 -16.92
CA GLY A 41 35.44 -64.59 -16.06
C GLY A 41 35.06 -65.25 -14.72
N PRO A 42 33.97 -64.89 -14.00
CA PRO A 42 32.92 -63.89 -14.30
C PRO A 42 32.66 -62.87 -13.16
N SER A 43 31.64 -62.02 -13.32
CA SER A 43 30.86 -61.35 -12.25
C SER A 43 31.58 -60.43 -11.25
N ARG A 44 31.47 -59.12 -11.47
CA ARG A 44 30.74 -58.17 -10.59
C ARG A 44 30.62 -56.80 -11.25
N MET A 45 29.57 -56.03 -10.93
CA MET A 45 29.51 -54.60 -11.28
C MET A 45 30.29 -53.77 -10.26
N PRO A 46 31.06 -52.78 -10.73
CA PRO A 46 31.24 -51.51 -10.03
C PRO A 46 30.75 -50.32 -10.86
N THR A 47 30.32 -49.26 -10.18
CA THR A 47 29.78 -48.03 -10.76
C THR A 47 30.84 -47.25 -11.57
N PRO A 48 30.57 -46.84 -12.82
CA PRO A 48 31.42 -45.88 -13.52
C PRO A 48 31.32 -44.48 -12.90
N GLN A 49 32.46 -43.80 -12.77
CA GLN A 49 32.57 -42.45 -12.22
C GLN A 49 32.20 -41.37 -13.24
N THR A 50 31.86 -40.16 -12.75
CA THR A 50 31.54 -38.98 -13.55
C THR A 50 32.72 -38.45 -14.37
N PRO A 51 32.61 -38.28 -15.70
CA PRO A 51 33.60 -37.58 -16.51
C PRO A 51 33.22 -36.13 -16.83
N PHE A 52 34.11 -35.21 -16.48
CA PHE A 52 34.40 -33.92 -17.10
C PHE A 52 33.41 -32.75 -17.12
N SER A 53 34.01 -31.58 -16.90
CA SER A 53 33.46 -30.25 -17.08
C SER A 53 33.37 -29.83 -18.55
N ARG A 54 32.25 -29.22 -18.93
CA ARG A 54 32.22 -28.15 -19.95
C ARG A 54 31.43 -26.97 -19.38
N LYS A 55 32.03 -25.77 -19.37
CA LYS A 55 31.26 -24.53 -19.20
C LYS A 55 30.52 -24.27 -20.51
N SER A 56 29.22 -24.54 -20.55
CA SER A 56 28.35 -24.07 -21.61
C SER A 56 27.75 -22.72 -21.20
N THR A 57 28.35 -21.62 -21.67
CA THR A 57 27.65 -20.33 -21.72
C THR A 57 26.43 -20.46 -22.62
N PRO A 58 25.28 -19.84 -22.29
CA PRO A 58 24.15 -19.79 -23.22
C PRO A 58 24.48 -18.90 -24.42
N ASP A 59 24.00 -19.28 -25.59
CA ASP A 59 24.09 -18.43 -26.78
C ASP A 59 23.00 -17.35 -26.71
N HIS A 60 23.36 -16.19 -26.16
CA HIS A 60 22.46 -15.05 -25.98
C HIS A 60 22.25 -14.20 -27.26
N SER A 61 22.75 -14.64 -28.41
CA SER A 61 22.91 -13.79 -29.61
C SER A 61 21.67 -13.58 -30.50
N GLN A 62 20.53 -14.23 -30.21
CA GLN A 62 19.37 -14.15 -31.11
C GLN A 62 18.63 -12.79 -31.00
N PRO A 63 18.48 -12.04 -32.11
CA PRO A 63 17.75 -10.77 -32.11
C PRO A 63 16.26 -11.01 -31.82
N ARG A 64 15.63 -10.08 -31.09
CA ARG A 64 14.20 -10.22 -30.74
C ARG A 64 13.31 -10.01 -31.96
N HIS A 65 12.81 -11.12 -32.51
CA HIS A 65 11.95 -11.16 -33.68
C HIS A 65 10.68 -10.28 -33.53
N ASN A 66 10.29 -9.63 -34.62
CA ASN A 66 9.03 -8.90 -34.72
C ASN A 66 7.86 -9.88 -34.92
N TYR A 67 7.41 -10.51 -33.82
CA TYR A 67 6.27 -11.41 -33.80
C TYR A 67 5.01 -10.75 -34.36
N ALA A 68 4.17 -11.51 -35.07
CA ALA A 68 2.92 -10.98 -35.64
C ALA A 68 1.96 -10.51 -34.53
N PRO A 69 1.20 -9.40 -34.71
CA PRO A 69 0.33 -8.85 -33.65
C PRO A 69 -0.79 -9.78 -33.16
N ASN A 70 -1.07 -10.86 -33.91
CA ASN A 70 -2.02 -11.93 -33.57
C ASN A 70 -1.36 -13.29 -33.31
N ALA A 71 -0.02 -13.37 -33.26
CA ALA A 71 0.71 -14.60 -32.96
C ALA A 71 0.32 -15.16 -31.58
N SER A 72 0.27 -16.48 -31.47
CA SER A 72 -0.03 -17.16 -30.22
C SER A 72 1.10 -16.99 -29.19
N VAL A 73 0.73 -17.02 -27.91
CA VAL A 73 1.66 -16.83 -26.77
C VAL A 73 1.75 -18.12 -25.97
N ALA A 74 2.95 -18.66 -25.75
CA ALA A 74 3.16 -19.85 -24.93
C ALA A 74 3.64 -19.51 -23.51
N LEU A 75 3.05 -20.15 -22.50
CA LEU A 75 3.47 -20.09 -21.11
C LEU A 75 4.16 -21.40 -20.72
N ILE A 76 5.38 -21.31 -20.20
CA ILE A 76 6.19 -22.45 -19.76
C ILE A 76 6.60 -22.28 -18.29
N GLY A 77 6.77 -23.38 -17.56
CA GLY A 77 7.17 -23.34 -16.14
C GLY A 77 6.77 -24.57 -15.35
N MET A 78 7.05 -24.58 -14.06
CA MET A 78 6.69 -25.68 -13.17
C MET A 78 5.17 -25.71 -12.90
N ARG A 79 4.59 -26.91 -12.86
CA ARG A 79 3.18 -27.11 -12.46
C ARG A 79 2.94 -26.44 -11.09
N GLY A 80 1.85 -25.69 -10.95
CA GLY A 80 1.54 -24.92 -9.74
C GLY A 80 2.10 -23.49 -9.69
N SER A 81 2.93 -23.06 -10.66
CA SER A 81 3.35 -21.66 -10.78
C SER A 81 2.23 -20.70 -11.21
N GLY A 82 1.05 -21.22 -11.59
CA GLY A 82 -0.16 -20.44 -11.89
C GLY A 82 -0.45 -20.22 -13.38
N MET A 83 0.30 -20.86 -14.28
CA MET A 83 0.19 -20.68 -15.75
C MET A 83 -1.26 -20.69 -16.27
N SER A 84 -2.09 -21.66 -15.90
CA SER A 84 -3.48 -21.75 -16.38
C SER A 84 -4.38 -20.59 -15.92
N THR A 85 -4.07 -19.96 -14.78
CA THR A 85 -4.78 -18.75 -14.31
C THR A 85 -4.33 -17.52 -15.09
N LEU A 86 -3.01 -17.36 -15.27
CA LEU A 86 -2.43 -16.27 -16.07
C LEU A 86 -2.87 -16.36 -17.54
N ALA A 87 -3.04 -17.57 -18.09
CA ALA A 87 -3.54 -17.78 -19.44
C ALA A 87 -4.97 -17.28 -19.64
N VAL A 88 -5.85 -17.40 -18.63
CA VAL A 88 -7.21 -16.84 -18.67
C VAL A 88 -7.18 -15.30 -18.64
N MET A 89 -6.29 -14.70 -17.85
CA MET A 89 -6.08 -13.24 -17.82
C MET A 89 -5.60 -12.72 -19.19
N ALA A 90 -4.52 -13.29 -19.75
CA ALA A 90 -4.03 -12.94 -21.08
C ALA A 90 -5.04 -13.22 -22.19
N SER A 91 -5.81 -14.31 -22.10
CA SER A 91 -6.91 -14.62 -23.03
C SER A 91 -7.96 -13.50 -23.05
N SER A 92 -8.39 -13.03 -21.88
CA SER A 92 -9.37 -11.95 -21.76
C SER A 92 -8.84 -10.61 -22.28
N ALA A 93 -7.54 -10.33 -22.09
CA ALA A 93 -6.91 -9.08 -22.52
C ALA A 93 -6.51 -9.04 -24.01
N LEU A 94 -6.13 -10.18 -24.60
CA LEU A 94 -5.71 -10.29 -26.00
C LEU A 94 -6.85 -10.65 -26.96
N GLY A 95 -7.98 -11.15 -26.43
CA GLY A 95 -9.08 -11.72 -27.22
C GLY A 95 -8.80 -13.13 -27.74
N PHE A 96 -7.88 -13.86 -27.11
CA PHE A 96 -7.32 -15.13 -27.59
C PHE A 96 -7.97 -16.36 -26.92
N ARG A 97 -7.96 -17.53 -27.57
CA ARG A 97 -8.43 -18.80 -26.99
C ARG A 97 -7.39 -19.44 -26.06
N VAL A 98 -7.80 -19.98 -24.92
CA VAL A 98 -6.88 -20.75 -24.04
C VAL A 98 -6.74 -22.19 -24.56
N LEU A 99 -5.50 -22.67 -24.67
CA LEU A 99 -5.14 -24.05 -24.96
C LEU A 99 -4.30 -24.62 -23.82
N ASP A 100 -4.95 -25.22 -22.83
CA ASP A 100 -4.31 -25.83 -21.66
C ASP A 100 -3.94 -27.29 -21.93
N ALA A 101 -2.68 -27.69 -21.68
CA ALA A 101 -2.17 -29.01 -22.05
C ALA A 101 -2.69 -30.17 -21.19
N ASP A 102 -3.27 -29.94 -20.02
CA ASP A 102 -3.99 -30.99 -19.27
C ASP A 102 -5.40 -31.18 -19.88
N GLN A 103 -6.08 -30.07 -20.21
CA GLN A 103 -7.40 -30.14 -20.87
C GLN A 103 -7.35 -30.67 -22.31
N TYR A 104 -6.34 -30.29 -23.10
CA TYR A 104 -6.19 -30.72 -24.49
C TYR A 104 -5.91 -32.24 -24.56
N PHE A 105 -5.10 -32.76 -23.64
CA PHE A 105 -4.86 -34.20 -23.49
C PHE A 105 -6.15 -34.96 -23.13
N TYR A 106 -6.95 -34.44 -22.19
CA TYR A 106 -8.24 -35.03 -21.84
C TYR A 106 -9.22 -35.04 -23.03
N LYS A 107 -9.34 -33.92 -23.75
CA LYS A 107 -10.21 -33.81 -24.95
C LYS A 107 -9.79 -34.75 -26.08
N ALA A 108 -8.49 -34.99 -26.27
CA ALA A 108 -7.97 -35.84 -27.34
C ALA A 108 -8.02 -37.35 -27.02
N THR A 109 -7.95 -37.74 -25.74
CA THR A 109 -7.82 -39.16 -25.33
C THR A 109 -8.99 -39.70 -24.51
N GLY A 110 -9.90 -38.83 -24.04
CA GLY A 110 -10.96 -39.15 -23.09
C GLY A 110 -10.48 -39.47 -21.66
N LEU A 111 -9.16 -39.50 -21.42
CA LEU A 111 -8.53 -39.91 -20.17
C LEU A 111 -7.64 -38.80 -19.60
N SER A 112 -7.53 -38.74 -18.27
CA SER A 112 -6.54 -37.87 -17.64
C SER A 112 -5.13 -38.42 -17.88
N ARG A 113 -4.12 -37.54 -17.95
CA ARG A 113 -2.71 -37.91 -18.11
C ARG A 113 -2.25 -39.03 -17.16
N ALA A 114 -2.71 -38.99 -15.91
CA ALA A 114 -2.39 -39.98 -14.89
C ALA A 114 -3.00 -41.36 -15.20
N VAL A 115 -4.29 -41.40 -15.56
CA VAL A 115 -4.99 -42.64 -15.95
C VAL A 115 -4.40 -43.21 -17.24
N TYR A 116 -4.20 -42.38 -18.27
CA TYR A 116 -3.60 -42.80 -19.53
C TYR A 116 -2.20 -43.42 -19.34
N LYS A 117 -1.35 -42.80 -18.51
CA LYS A 117 -0.01 -43.30 -18.16
C LYS A 117 -0.05 -44.62 -17.38
N ALA A 118 -1.06 -44.83 -16.54
CA ALA A 118 -1.27 -46.09 -15.83
C ALA A 118 -1.76 -47.22 -16.76
N THR A 119 -2.63 -46.90 -17.72
CA THR A 119 -3.20 -47.87 -18.67
C THR A 119 -2.24 -48.25 -19.80
N HIS A 120 -1.51 -47.29 -20.37
CA HIS A 120 -0.68 -47.47 -21.58
C HIS A 120 0.84 -47.43 -21.31
N GLY A 121 1.25 -47.24 -20.05
CA GLY A 121 2.64 -47.13 -19.66
C GLY A 121 3.32 -45.82 -20.09
N ILE A 122 4.60 -45.70 -19.73
CA ILE A 122 5.35 -44.43 -19.84
C ILE A 122 5.67 -44.07 -21.31
N SER A 123 6.07 -45.05 -22.12
CA SER A 123 6.52 -44.80 -23.50
C SER A 123 5.39 -44.28 -24.39
N GLN A 124 4.22 -44.92 -24.37
CA GLN A 124 3.06 -44.50 -25.15
C GLN A 124 2.46 -43.18 -24.59
N TYR A 125 2.51 -42.96 -23.28
CA TYR A 125 2.19 -41.64 -22.69
C TYR A 125 3.10 -40.53 -23.25
N ARG A 126 4.42 -40.72 -23.30
CA ARG A 126 5.36 -39.71 -23.80
C ARG A 126 5.20 -39.45 -25.29
N GLN A 127 4.97 -40.50 -26.08
CA GLN A 127 4.71 -40.36 -27.52
C GLN A 127 3.46 -39.52 -27.79
N GLU A 128 2.38 -39.75 -27.03
CA GLU A 128 1.13 -39.01 -27.18
C GLU A 128 1.20 -37.59 -26.60
N GLU A 129 1.90 -37.40 -25.47
CA GLU A 129 2.22 -36.08 -24.91
C GLU A 129 2.95 -35.20 -25.93
N LEU A 130 3.95 -35.75 -26.62
CA LEU A 130 4.71 -35.05 -27.67
C LEU A 130 3.86 -34.80 -28.93
N ARG A 131 3.07 -35.78 -29.38
CA ARG A 131 2.16 -35.61 -30.53
C ARG A 131 1.19 -34.45 -30.31
N LEU A 132 0.59 -34.37 -29.13
CA LEU A 132 -0.35 -33.32 -28.75
C LEU A 132 0.35 -31.97 -28.52
N MET A 133 1.53 -31.95 -27.91
CA MET A 133 2.34 -30.73 -27.77
C MET A 133 2.64 -30.09 -29.14
N ARG A 134 3.06 -30.89 -30.13
CA ARG A 134 3.36 -30.39 -31.48
C ARG A 134 2.12 -29.77 -32.12
N SER A 135 0.96 -30.42 -31.99
CA SER A 135 -0.34 -29.90 -32.47
C SER A 135 -0.72 -28.59 -31.78
N MET A 136 -0.58 -28.51 -30.45
CA MET A 136 -0.89 -27.29 -29.68
C MET A 136 -0.05 -26.08 -30.10
N LEU A 137 1.23 -26.28 -30.45
CA LEU A 137 2.11 -25.21 -30.92
C LEU A 137 1.84 -24.84 -32.39
N PHE A 138 2.01 -25.79 -33.31
CA PHE A 138 2.10 -25.50 -34.74
C PHE A 138 0.77 -25.48 -35.50
N ASP A 139 -0.28 -26.17 -35.00
CA ASP A 139 -1.61 -26.09 -35.61
C ASP A 139 -2.38 -24.84 -35.13
N ASN A 140 -1.82 -24.09 -34.17
CA ASN A 140 -2.45 -22.93 -33.53
C ASN A 140 -1.52 -21.69 -33.51
N PRO A 141 -0.93 -21.26 -34.64
CA PRO A 141 0.08 -20.19 -34.66
C PRO A 141 -0.49 -18.79 -34.33
N THR A 142 -1.81 -18.59 -34.42
CA THR A 142 -2.45 -17.31 -34.13
C THR A 142 -3.66 -17.42 -33.20
N GLY A 143 -3.87 -16.37 -32.42
CA GLY A 143 -5.08 -16.16 -31.62
C GLY A 143 -5.24 -17.08 -30.41
N ALA A 144 -4.16 -17.71 -29.91
CA ALA A 144 -4.21 -18.59 -28.74
C ALA A 144 -3.22 -18.19 -27.63
N VAL A 145 -3.56 -18.54 -26.38
CA VAL A 145 -2.65 -18.57 -25.24
C VAL A 145 -2.49 -20.03 -24.82
N ILE A 146 -1.27 -20.55 -24.95
CA ILE A 146 -0.93 -21.97 -24.86
C ILE A 146 -0.25 -22.22 -23.52
N VAL A 147 -0.80 -23.10 -22.68
CA VAL A 147 -0.15 -23.52 -21.42
C VAL A 147 0.51 -24.86 -21.63
N CYS A 148 1.84 -24.87 -21.62
CA CYS A 148 2.63 -26.07 -21.87
C CYS A 148 2.67 -27.00 -20.64
N GLY A 149 2.69 -28.31 -20.89
CA GLY A 149 2.90 -29.32 -19.84
C GLY A 149 4.35 -29.38 -19.36
N PRO A 150 4.64 -29.99 -18.20
CA PRO A 150 5.99 -29.98 -17.60
C PRO A 150 7.05 -30.73 -18.44
N GLY A 151 6.65 -31.66 -19.31
CA GLY A 151 7.57 -32.35 -20.23
C GLY A 151 8.09 -31.50 -21.40
N VAL A 152 7.62 -30.25 -21.54
CA VAL A 152 7.92 -29.38 -22.71
C VAL A 152 9.41 -29.05 -22.87
N VAL A 153 10.19 -29.09 -21.79
CA VAL A 153 11.64 -28.77 -21.78
C VAL A 153 12.55 -29.99 -21.93
N GLU A 154 11.98 -31.18 -22.15
CA GLU A 154 12.70 -32.45 -22.27
C GLU A 154 12.69 -32.99 -23.70
N GLY A 155 13.80 -33.62 -24.13
CA GLY A 155 13.90 -34.28 -25.44
C GLY A 155 13.53 -33.38 -26.63
N THR A 156 12.76 -33.92 -27.57
CA THR A 156 12.28 -33.20 -28.77
C THR A 156 11.33 -32.04 -28.48
N GLY A 157 10.73 -31.98 -27.28
CA GLY A 157 9.92 -30.83 -26.86
C GLY A 157 10.75 -29.55 -26.80
N LYS A 158 12.00 -29.65 -26.34
CA LYS A 158 12.97 -28.55 -26.34
C LYS A 158 13.24 -28.01 -27.74
N GLU A 159 13.41 -28.90 -28.71
CA GLU A 159 13.68 -28.55 -30.11
C GLU A 159 12.49 -27.81 -30.73
N TRP A 160 11.27 -28.26 -30.45
CA TRP A 160 10.05 -27.59 -30.91
C TRP A 160 9.81 -26.24 -30.25
N LEU A 161 10.12 -26.06 -28.96
CA LEU A 161 10.08 -24.72 -28.34
C LEU A 161 11.14 -23.78 -28.93
N ALA A 162 12.35 -24.27 -29.19
CA ALA A 162 13.42 -23.47 -29.80
C ALA A 162 13.09 -23.06 -31.23
N GLU A 163 12.38 -23.90 -31.99
CA GLU A 163 11.84 -23.53 -33.31
C GLU A 163 10.70 -22.51 -33.18
N TYR A 164 9.76 -22.74 -32.25
CA TYR A 164 8.61 -21.87 -32.01
C TYR A 164 8.99 -20.45 -31.55
N ALA A 165 10.05 -20.32 -30.76
CA ALA A 165 10.57 -19.06 -30.20
C ALA A 165 10.98 -18.01 -31.24
N LYS A 166 11.28 -18.45 -32.48
CA LYS A 166 11.61 -17.58 -33.62
C LYS A 166 10.43 -16.71 -34.02
N ASP A 167 9.23 -17.30 -34.06
CA ASP A 167 8.03 -16.66 -34.62
C ASP A 167 6.95 -16.35 -33.56
N HIS A 168 7.13 -16.80 -32.31
CA HIS A 168 6.14 -16.66 -31.25
C HIS A 168 6.73 -16.24 -29.90
N LEU A 169 5.91 -15.56 -29.09
CA LEU A 169 6.25 -15.17 -27.72
C LEU A 169 6.18 -16.38 -26.77
N ILE A 170 7.27 -16.61 -26.02
CA ILE A 170 7.32 -17.62 -24.97
C ILE A 170 7.71 -16.96 -23.63
N ILE A 171 6.90 -17.17 -22.59
CA ILE A 171 7.06 -16.55 -21.27
C ILE A 171 7.29 -17.65 -20.21
N TYR A 172 8.38 -17.53 -19.46
CA TYR A 172 8.68 -18.42 -18.33
C TYR A 172 8.02 -17.91 -17.04
N ILE A 173 7.16 -18.73 -16.41
CA ILE A 173 6.43 -18.39 -15.18
C ILE A 173 7.10 -19.03 -13.96
N LEU A 174 7.70 -18.19 -13.12
CA LEU A 174 8.29 -18.54 -11.81
C LEU A 174 7.30 -18.31 -10.67
N ARG A 175 7.51 -18.95 -9.51
CA ARG A 175 6.76 -18.76 -8.26
C ARG A 175 7.55 -19.31 -7.07
N ASP A 176 7.29 -18.81 -5.86
CA ASP A 176 7.81 -19.35 -4.60
C ASP A 176 7.59 -20.86 -4.46
N ALA A 177 8.60 -21.59 -3.98
CA ALA A 177 8.54 -23.04 -3.80
C ALA A 177 7.49 -23.44 -2.77
N GLU A 178 7.32 -22.64 -1.73
CA GLU A 178 6.32 -22.75 -0.66
C GLU A 178 4.88 -22.62 -1.20
N GLU A 179 4.66 -21.77 -2.20
CA GLU A 179 3.35 -21.54 -2.83
C GLU A 179 3.01 -22.65 -3.84
N ILE A 180 4.02 -23.11 -4.61
CA ILE A 180 3.91 -24.32 -5.44
C ILE A 180 3.60 -25.53 -4.55
N GLN A 181 4.28 -25.66 -3.41
CA GLN A 181 4.07 -26.75 -2.45
C GLN A 181 2.64 -26.76 -1.90
N ARG A 182 2.15 -25.61 -1.42
CA ARG A 182 0.80 -25.50 -0.83
C ARG A 182 -0.32 -25.81 -1.84
N HIS A 183 -0.07 -25.54 -3.12
CA HIS A 183 -0.97 -25.85 -4.22
C HIS A 183 -0.90 -27.32 -4.67
N LEU A 184 0.30 -27.89 -4.85
CA LEU A 184 0.48 -29.27 -5.33
C LEU A 184 0.28 -30.33 -4.24
N ARG A 185 0.74 -30.08 -3.01
CA ARG A 185 0.69 -30.98 -1.83
C ARG A 185 1.35 -32.37 -2.01
N VAL A 186 2.16 -32.58 -3.04
CA VAL A 186 2.77 -33.89 -3.38
C VAL A 186 4.26 -33.98 -3.04
N PHE A 187 4.97 -32.86 -2.99
CA PHE A 187 6.42 -32.80 -2.70
C PHE A 187 6.68 -31.88 -1.49
N ASP A 188 7.86 -31.97 -0.90
CA ASP A 188 8.35 -30.98 0.05
C ASP A 188 8.89 -29.73 -0.66
N VAL A 189 9.06 -28.65 0.11
CA VAL A 189 9.51 -27.34 -0.39
C VAL A 189 10.92 -27.38 -0.95
N GLU A 190 11.82 -28.17 -0.34
CA GLU A 190 13.22 -28.22 -0.77
C GLU A 190 13.35 -28.98 -2.09
N THR A 191 12.67 -30.11 -2.27
CA THR A 191 12.57 -30.81 -3.56
C THR A 191 12.04 -29.91 -4.66
N ILE A 192 11.03 -29.06 -4.38
CA ILE A 192 10.48 -28.10 -5.36
C ILE A 192 11.51 -27.02 -5.70
N ARG A 193 12.19 -26.44 -4.71
CA ARG A 193 13.29 -25.48 -4.90
C ARG A 193 14.40 -26.10 -5.75
N ASP A 194 14.77 -27.34 -5.47
CA ASP A 194 15.83 -28.09 -6.15
C ASP A 194 15.52 -28.42 -7.61
N LEU A 195 14.28 -28.80 -7.90
CA LEU A 195 13.80 -29.04 -9.26
C LEU A 195 13.68 -27.72 -10.05
N THR A 196 13.21 -26.65 -9.42
CA THR A 196 13.07 -25.32 -10.04
C THR A 196 14.45 -24.79 -10.45
N ARG A 197 15.39 -24.79 -9.51
CA ARG A 197 16.79 -24.36 -9.69
C ARG A 197 17.52 -25.15 -10.77
N ARG A 198 17.28 -26.47 -10.88
CA ARG A 198 17.86 -27.32 -11.93
C ARG A 198 17.24 -27.08 -13.31
N ALA A 199 15.95 -26.75 -13.39
CA ALA A 199 15.25 -26.55 -14.66
C ALA A 199 15.32 -25.09 -15.17
N ALA A 200 15.52 -24.10 -14.31
CA ALA A 200 15.51 -22.68 -14.67
C ALA A 200 16.43 -22.30 -15.85
N PRO A 201 17.67 -22.82 -15.99
CA PRO A 201 18.50 -22.54 -17.17
C PRO A 201 17.88 -23.06 -18.48
N ALA A 202 17.22 -24.22 -18.45
CA ALA A 202 16.53 -24.78 -19.61
C ALA A 202 15.29 -23.95 -19.98
N TYR A 203 14.50 -23.50 -18.99
CA TYR A 203 13.37 -22.61 -19.22
C TYR A 203 13.81 -21.24 -19.77
N ARG A 204 14.86 -20.63 -19.21
CA ARG A 204 15.36 -19.32 -19.67
C ARG A 204 15.88 -19.38 -21.11
N ASN A 205 16.60 -20.43 -21.48
CA ASN A 205 17.10 -20.65 -22.85
C ASN A 205 16.00 -20.94 -23.89
N LEU A 206 14.74 -21.10 -23.47
CA LEU A 206 13.58 -21.40 -24.33
C LEU A 206 12.47 -20.33 -24.25
N SER A 207 12.74 -19.18 -23.63
CA SER A 207 11.75 -18.12 -23.42
C SER A 207 12.32 -16.75 -23.74
N SER A 208 11.50 -15.86 -24.31
CA SER A 208 11.89 -14.49 -24.67
C SER A 208 11.76 -13.53 -23.47
N PHE A 209 10.87 -13.87 -22.52
CA PHE A 209 10.55 -13.10 -21.32
C PHE A 209 10.29 -14.02 -20.13
N GLU A 210 10.27 -13.47 -18.91
CA GLU A 210 9.89 -14.20 -17.70
C GLU A 210 9.04 -13.36 -16.73
N PHE A 211 8.21 -14.03 -15.93
CA PHE A 211 7.28 -13.42 -14.97
C PHE A 211 7.34 -14.16 -13.63
N TYR A 212 7.47 -13.43 -12.52
CA TYR A 212 7.47 -14.01 -11.18
C TYR A 212 6.09 -13.84 -10.53
N ASN A 213 5.33 -14.93 -10.45
CA ASN A 213 3.94 -14.91 -9.99
C ASN A 213 3.83 -14.83 -8.45
N ILE A 214 3.87 -13.62 -7.92
CA ILE A 214 3.70 -13.32 -6.49
C ILE A 214 2.28 -13.71 -6.05
N SER A 215 2.20 -14.45 -4.94
CA SER A 215 0.96 -14.98 -4.39
C SER A 215 0.32 -13.99 -3.41
N ASP A 216 -0.86 -13.45 -3.69
CA ASP A 216 -1.49 -12.44 -2.81
C ASP A 216 -1.79 -12.97 -1.40
N MET A 217 -1.86 -14.29 -1.18
CA MET A 217 -2.00 -14.88 0.16
C MET A 217 -0.77 -14.67 1.07
N SER A 218 0.42 -14.40 0.52
CA SER A 218 1.56 -13.94 1.33
C SER A 218 1.45 -12.45 1.70
N LEU A 219 0.69 -11.68 0.91
CA LEU A 219 0.41 -10.26 1.13
C LEU A 219 -0.83 -10.03 2.03
N TYR A 220 -1.78 -10.97 2.08
CA TYR A 220 -2.95 -10.93 2.97
C TYR A 220 -2.59 -11.04 4.46
N ARG A 221 -1.42 -11.58 4.81
CA ARG A 221 -0.89 -11.52 6.18
C ARG A 221 -0.47 -10.10 6.62
N LEU A 222 -0.50 -9.14 5.69
CA LEU A 222 -0.06 -7.75 5.84
C LEU A 222 -1.14 -6.74 5.38
N ASP A 223 -2.32 -7.19 4.94
CA ASP A 223 -3.46 -6.31 4.58
C ASP A 223 -4.40 -6.15 5.81
N THR A 224 -3.89 -5.57 6.90
CA THR A 224 -4.69 -5.22 8.09
C THR A 224 -5.38 -3.87 7.89
N ALA A 225 -6.70 -3.89 7.71
CA ALA A 225 -7.63 -2.74 7.72
C ALA A 225 -7.27 -1.55 6.80
N THR A 226 -8.07 -1.35 5.75
CA THR A 226 -8.14 -0.02 5.12
C THR A 226 -8.68 1.01 6.13
N PRO A 227 -8.34 2.31 6.03
CA PRO A 227 -8.82 3.35 6.97
C PRO A 227 -10.36 3.54 7.03
N ARG A 228 -11.11 2.85 6.17
CA ARG A 228 -12.59 2.82 6.14
C ARG A 228 -13.20 1.55 6.74
N GLY A 229 -12.39 0.52 7.01
CA GLY A 229 -12.88 -0.83 7.36
C GLY A 229 -13.40 -1.64 6.17
N ASP A 230 -13.15 -1.20 4.93
CA ASP A 230 -13.54 -1.92 3.71
C ASP A 230 -12.81 -3.26 3.61
N ILE A 231 -13.53 -4.34 3.89
CA ILE A 231 -13.05 -5.72 3.69
C ILE A 231 -12.94 -5.97 2.18
N SER A 232 -11.71 -5.97 1.66
CA SER A 232 -11.43 -6.39 0.28
C SER A 232 -12.00 -7.80 0.03
N PRO A 233 -13.06 -7.97 -0.78
CA PRO A 233 -13.72 -9.26 -0.91
C PRO A 233 -12.79 -10.29 -1.55
N ARG A 234 -13.00 -11.59 -1.26
CA ARG A 234 -12.26 -12.69 -1.94
C ARG A 234 -12.31 -12.59 -3.47
N ALA A 235 -13.35 -11.98 -4.03
CA ALA A 235 -13.51 -11.70 -5.46
C ALA A 235 -12.42 -10.79 -6.06
N LEU A 236 -11.74 -9.96 -5.27
CA LEU A 236 -10.65 -9.08 -5.70
C LEU A 236 -9.24 -9.67 -5.47
N ALA A 237 -9.13 -10.85 -4.85
CA ALA A 237 -7.84 -11.42 -4.46
C ALA A 237 -6.83 -11.59 -5.62
N LEU A 238 -7.31 -11.87 -6.84
CA LEU A 238 -6.47 -12.02 -8.04
C LEU A 238 -6.19 -10.70 -8.79
N LYS A 239 -6.78 -9.57 -8.36
CA LYS A 239 -6.79 -8.32 -9.14
C LYS A 239 -5.39 -7.71 -9.28
N LYS A 240 -4.59 -7.78 -8.21
CA LYS A 240 -3.20 -7.33 -8.17
C LYS A 240 -2.31 -8.15 -9.12
N VAL A 241 -2.61 -9.43 -9.36
CA VAL A 241 -1.91 -10.29 -10.35
C VAL A 241 -2.36 -10.00 -11.77
N GLU A 242 -3.66 -9.75 -11.99
CA GLU A 242 -4.19 -9.35 -13.30
C GLU A 242 -3.50 -8.09 -13.81
N GLU A 243 -3.45 -7.02 -13.02
CA GLU A 243 -2.88 -5.73 -13.43
C GLU A 243 -1.37 -5.82 -13.82
N ASP A 244 -0.56 -6.47 -13.00
CA ASP A 244 0.90 -6.63 -13.19
C ASP A 244 1.24 -7.56 -14.37
N PHE A 245 0.54 -8.71 -14.48
CA PHE A 245 0.76 -9.62 -15.62
C PHE A 245 0.28 -9.00 -16.94
N LEU A 246 -0.83 -8.24 -16.94
CA LEU A 246 -1.30 -7.56 -18.13
C LEU A 246 -0.39 -6.39 -18.54
N GLN A 247 0.21 -5.64 -17.59
CA GLN A 247 1.24 -4.64 -17.90
C GLN A 247 2.41 -5.28 -18.68
N LEU A 248 2.91 -6.45 -18.24
CA LEU A 248 3.94 -7.19 -18.99
C LEU A 248 3.44 -7.62 -20.37
N ILE A 249 2.23 -8.19 -20.48
CA ILE A 249 1.68 -8.66 -21.76
C ILE A 249 1.55 -7.51 -22.77
N TYR A 250 1.05 -6.34 -22.36
CA TYR A 250 0.95 -5.19 -23.27
C TYR A 250 2.33 -4.68 -23.70
N SER A 251 3.29 -4.54 -22.78
CA SER A 251 4.63 -4.03 -23.10
C SER A 251 5.42 -4.92 -24.06
N ILE A 252 5.21 -6.25 -24.04
CA ILE A 252 5.91 -7.19 -24.92
C ILE A 252 5.19 -7.47 -26.24
N THR A 253 3.85 -7.37 -26.28
CA THR A 253 3.06 -7.61 -27.51
C THR A 253 2.98 -6.40 -28.44
N ARG A 254 3.52 -5.25 -28.04
CA ARG A 254 3.44 -3.95 -28.75
C ARG A 254 1.99 -3.51 -29.06
N ARG A 255 1.03 -4.00 -28.27
CA ARG A 255 -0.38 -3.62 -28.34
C ARG A 255 -0.67 -2.40 -27.46
N ASP A 256 0.19 -1.38 -27.54
CA ASP A 256 0.00 -0.12 -26.82
C ASP A 256 -1.33 0.53 -27.22
N ASP A 257 -1.77 0.38 -28.47
CA ASP A 257 -3.11 0.74 -28.96
C ASP A 257 -4.24 0.13 -28.12
N CYS A 258 -4.09 -1.13 -27.69
CA CYS A 258 -5.13 -1.84 -26.94
C CYS A 258 -5.21 -1.44 -25.46
N TYR A 259 -4.17 -0.77 -24.92
CA TYR A 259 -4.17 -0.29 -23.53
C TYR A 259 -4.33 1.23 -23.45
N SER A 260 -3.76 1.98 -24.40
CA SER A 260 -3.93 3.43 -24.56
C SER A 260 -5.36 3.81 -24.94
N LYS A 261 -6.11 2.95 -25.66
CA LYS A 261 -7.57 3.10 -25.86
C LYS A 261 -8.38 3.17 -24.57
N TYR A 262 -7.81 2.76 -23.43
CA TYR A 262 -8.46 2.76 -22.11
C TYR A 262 -7.82 3.74 -21.11
N LYS A 263 -6.71 4.40 -21.48
CA LYS A 263 -6.14 5.52 -20.71
C LYS A 263 -6.73 6.85 -21.18
N ALA A 264 -6.84 7.81 -20.28
CA ALA A 264 -7.06 9.21 -20.64
C ALA A 264 -5.83 9.73 -21.41
N LYS A 265 -6.02 10.25 -22.62
CA LYS A 265 -4.92 10.67 -23.51
C LYS A 265 -3.93 11.63 -22.83
N ASN A 266 -4.46 12.52 -21.98
CA ASN A 266 -3.74 13.60 -21.32
C ASN A 266 -3.20 13.24 -19.91
N SER A 267 -3.19 11.96 -19.51
CA SER A 267 -2.61 11.53 -18.22
C SER A 267 -1.09 11.56 -18.27
N LEU A 268 -0.42 11.85 -17.15
CA LEU A 268 1.05 11.75 -17.09
C LEU A 268 1.53 10.30 -17.28
N SER A 269 0.64 9.31 -17.11
CA SER A 269 0.92 7.89 -17.36
C SER A 269 0.89 7.48 -18.85
N SER A 270 0.58 8.39 -19.78
CA SER A 270 0.69 8.19 -21.24
C SER A 270 1.75 9.08 -21.91
N ILE A 271 2.41 9.98 -21.15
CA ILE A 271 3.36 10.96 -21.67
C ILE A 271 4.80 10.53 -21.31
N PRO A 272 5.73 10.36 -22.29
CA PRO A 272 7.09 9.88 -22.02
C PRO A 272 7.86 10.80 -21.05
N LEU A 273 8.61 10.22 -20.11
CA LEU A 273 9.22 10.94 -18.99
C LEU A 273 10.31 11.93 -19.43
N GLU A 274 10.95 11.62 -20.55
CA GLU A 274 11.96 12.43 -21.24
C GLU A 274 11.38 13.66 -21.96
N THR A 275 10.06 13.74 -22.15
CA THR A 275 9.37 14.91 -22.75
C THR A 275 8.83 15.89 -21.70
N ARG A 276 8.77 15.48 -20.43
CA ARG A 276 8.24 16.24 -19.30
C ARG A 276 9.36 16.97 -18.55
N LYS A 277 9.07 18.15 -18.01
CA LYS A 277 10.06 18.98 -17.29
C LYS A 277 10.21 18.56 -15.83
N PHE A 278 11.45 18.59 -15.33
CA PHE A 278 11.86 18.26 -13.95
C PHE A 278 11.41 16.87 -13.47
N THR A 279 11.44 15.85 -14.32
CA THR A 279 11.10 14.48 -13.91
C THR A 279 12.20 13.85 -13.03
N TYR A 280 11.82 12.97 -12.10
CA TYR A 280 12.73 12.41 -11.09
C TYR A 280 12.71 10.86 -11.03
N SER A 281 13.87 10.25 -10.73
CA SER A 281 14.01 8.80 -10.50
C SER A 281 14.33 8.49 -9.03
N LEU A 282 13.47 7.72 -8.36
CA LEU A 282 13.71 7.27 -6.98
C LEU A 282 14.75 6.14 -6.97
N SER A 283 15.96 6.42 -6.49
CA SER A 283 17.04 5.43 -6.40
C SER A 283 16.83 4.46 -5.22
N LEU A 284 16.74 3.16 -5.52
CA LEU A 284 16.61 2.08 -4.53
C LEU A 284 17.63 0.96 -4.81
N PRO A 285 18.59 0.70 -3.90
CA PRO A 285 19.47 -0.46 -4.00
C PRO A 285 18.72 -1.78 -3.78
N LEU A 286 18.99 -2.80 -4.61
CA LEU A 286 18.36 -4.13 -4.56
C LEU A 286 18.37 -4.75 -3.15
N SER A 287 19.47 -4.59 -2.42
CA SER A 287 19.68 -5.08 -1.05
C SER A 287 18.77 -4.48 0.01
N THR A 288 18.10 -3.36 -0.28
CA THR A 288 17.24 -2.63 0.67
C THR A 288 15.75 -2.98 0.53
N LEU A 289 15.37 -3.66 -0.56
CA LEU A 289 13.98 -3.91 -0.91
C LEU A 289 13.24 -4.83 0.07
N SER A 290 13.92 -5.84 0.63
CA SER A 290 13.30 -6.78 1.59
C SER A 290 12.76 -6.06 2.83
N THR A 291 13.46 -5.02 3.30
CA THR A 291 13.01 -4.14 4.38
C THR A 291 12.02 -3.09 3.89
N LEU A 292 12.31 -2.45 2.76
CA LEU A 292 11.55 -1.27 2.30
C LEU A 292 10.21 -1.58 1.63
N ILE A 293 10.01 -2.78 1.07
CA ILE A 293 8.79 -3.05 0.27
C ILE A 293 7.52 -3.08 1.12
N THR A 294 7.62 -3.48 2.39
CA THR A 294 6.49 -3.44 3.34
C THR A 294 6.11 -2.00 3.66
N GLU A 295 7.10 -1.13 3.89
CA GLU A 295 6.89 0.29 4.22
C GLU A 295 6.37 1.09 3.02
N PHE A 296 6.91 0.86 1.81
CA PHE A 296 6.45 1.56 0.59
C PHE A 296 5.05 1.15 0.12
N ARG A 297 4.47 0.08 0.68
CA ARG A 297 3.18 -0.46 0.26
C ARG A 297 2.03 0.43 0.73
N GLY A 298 1.61 1.34 -0.13
CA GLY A 298 0.57 2.33 0.19
C GLY A 298 1.11 3.73 0.49
N LEU A 299 2.41 3.97 0.27
CA LEU A 299 2.97 5.32 0.33
C LEU A 299 3.06 5.96 -1.06
N ASP A 300 2.80 7.26 -1.09
CA ASP A 300 3.05 8.09 -2.26
C ASP A 300 4.55 8.36 -2.38
N THR A 301 5.16 7.96 -3.49
CA THR A 301 6.62 8.00 -3.70
C THR A 301 7.12 9.27 -4.42
N GLU A 302 6.19 10.14 -4.83
CA GLU A 302 6.34 11.48 -5.42
C GLU A 302 7.18 11.63 -6.71
N ALA A 303 8.06 10.68 -7.02
CA ALA A 303 8.94 10.67 -8.18
C ALA A 303 8.16 10.42 -9.48
N ASP A 304 8.88 10.19 -10.59
CA ASP A 304 8.32 9.80 -11.90
C ASP A 304 8.70 8.37 -12.31
N ALA A 305 9.93 7.95 -11.99
CA ALA A 305 10.43 6.59 -12.20
C ALA A 305 11.07 6.03 -10.91
N LEU A 306 11.38 4.73 -10.91
CA LEU A 306 12.15 4.05 -9.87
C LEU A 306 13.43 3.48 -10.49
N GLU A 307 14.60 3.79 -9.93
CA GLU A 307 15.88 3.23 -10.36
C GLU A 307 16.29 2.08 -9.43
N LEU A 308 16.14 0.86 -9.93
CA LEU A 308 16.54 -0.36 -9.22
C LEU A 308 18.04 -0.58 -9.43
N THR A 309 18.82 -0.21 -8.41
CA THR A 309 20.29 -0.26 -8.46
C THR A 309 20.80 -1.60 -7.95
N ILE A 310 21.46 -2.37 -8.82
CA ILE A 310 21.99 -3.69 -8.55
C ILE A 310 23.52 -3.58 -8.45
N THR A 311 24.07 -3.67 -7.25
CA THR A 311 25.52 -3.64 -7.02
C THR A 311 26.11 -5.05 -7.15
N ALA A 312 27.35 -5.20 -7.61
CA ALA A 312 28.00 -6.51 -7.65
C ALA A 312 28.24 -7.14 -6.26
N THR A 313 28.20 -6.36 -5.18
CA THR A 313 28.12 -6.85 -3.79
C THR A 313 26.77 -7.52 -3.48
N SER A 314 25.64 -7.00 -3.98
CA SER A 314 24.32 -7.65 -3.84
C SER A 314 24.20 -8.97 -4.61
N LEU A 315 25.18 -9.27 -5.48
CA LEU A 315 25.26 -10.48 -6.31
C LEU A 315 26.24 -11.53 -5.75
N GLY A 316 26.70 -11.43 -4.49
CA GLY A 316 27.65 -12.40 -3.92
C GLY A 316 27.68 -12.49 -2.38
N ASN A 317 28.21 -13.62 -1.90
CA ASN A 317 28.60 -13.87 -0.50
C ASN A 317 27.51 -13.90 0.59
N GLU A 318 26.36 -14.51 0.29
CA GLU A 318 25.66 -15.31 1.31
C GLU A 318 26.04 -16.78 1.14
N LEU A 319 26.97 -17.29 1.96
CA LEU A 319 27.46 -18.69 1.88
C LEU A 319 26.37 -19.77 2.12
N ASN A 320 25.15 -19.36 2.50
CA ASN A 320 24.00 -20.24 2.75
C ASN A 320 22.85 -20.08 1.73
N SER A 321 22.87 -19.09 0.83
CA SER A 321 21.73 -18.84 -0.06
C SER A 321 21.74 -19.77 -1.29
N LYS A 322 20.70 -20.59 -1.46
CA LYS A 322 20.62 -21.61 -2.52
C LYS A 322 20.15 -21.08 -3.88
N ASP A 323 19.68 -19.84 -3.95
CA ASP A 323 19.08 -19.24 -5.16
C ASP A 323 20.12 -18.54 -6.03
N THR A 324 19.93 -18.55 -7.36
CA THR A 324 20.86 -17.87 -8.28
C THR A 324 20.67 -16.36 -8.26
N ALA A 325 21.70 -15.61 -8.67
CA ALA A 325 21.63 -14.15 -8.82
C ALA A 325 20.45 -13.71 -9.69
N THR A 326 20.21 -14.39 -10.81
CA THR A 326 19.05 -14.11 -11.70
C THR A 326 17.70 -14.39 -11.04
N ASP A 327 17.57 -15.45 -10.24
CA ASP A 327 16.32 -15.73 -9.51
C ASP A 327 16.04 -14.66 -8.44
N LYS A 328 17.09 -14.21 -7.73
CA LYS A 328 17.00 -13.10 -6.78
C LYS A 328 16.58 -11.80 -7.48
N ILE A 329 17.15 -11.47 -8.63
CA ILE A 329 16.78 -10.26 -9.41
C ILE A 329 15.31 -10.35 -9.88
N SER A 330 14.92 -11.47 -10.50
CA SER A 330 13.57 -11.69 -11.01
C SER A 330 12.51 -11.50 -9.93
N ARG A 331 12.72 -12.11 -8.76
CA ARG A 331 11.84 -11.99 -7.59
C ARG A 331 11.66 -10.53 -7.19
N HIS A 332 12.76 -9.81 -6.92
CA HIS A 332 12.72 -8.46 -6.40
C HIS A 332 12.17 -7.45 -7.42
N PHE A 333 12.47 -7.62 -8.71
CA PHE A 333 11.96 -6.77 -9.78
C PHE A 333 10.42 -6.80 -9.86
N PHE A 334 9.81 -8.00 -9.89
CA PHE A 334 8.35 -8.11 -9.91
C PHE A 334 7.72 -7.68 -8.58
N VAL A 335 8.38 -7.89 -7.45
CA VAL A 335 7.93 -7.38 -6.15
C VAL A 335 7.90 -5.84 -6.13
N VAL A 336 8.86 -5.18 -6.77
CA VAL A 336 8.87 -3.72 -6.98
C VAL A 336 7.76 -3.30 -7.95
N ARG A 337 7.66 -3.90 -9.15
CA ARG A 337 6.63 -3.58 -10.15
C ARG A 337 5.22 -3.67 -9.57
N ARG A 338 4.95 -4.74 -8.81
CA ARG A 338 3.66 -5.01 -8.14
C ARG A 338 3.24 -3.93 -7.13
N ASN A 339 4.16 -3.49 -6.28
CA ASN A 339 3.82 -2.64 -5.13
C ASN A 339 4.01 -1.15 -5.41
N ILE A 340 5.09 -0.76 -6.11
CA ILE A 340 5.49 0.64 -6.25
C ILE A 340 4.93 1.26 -7.56
N ARG A 341 4.56 0.44 -8.56
CA ARG A 341 3.78 0.85 -9.76
C ARG A 341 4.37 1.98 -10.61
N LEU A 342 5.68 2.20 -10.54
CA LEU A 342 6.39 3.19 -11.37
C LEU A 342 7.09 2.51 -12.55
N PRO A 343 7.36 3.23 -13.65
CA PRO A 343 8.35 2.84 -14.65
C PRO A 343 9.70 2.53 -13.99
N ILE A 344 10.27 1.36 -14.28
CA ILE A 344 11.52 0.89 -13.67
C ILE A 344 12.68 1.16 -14.61
N ILE A 345 13.72 1.79 -14.05
CA ILE A 345 15.06 1.90 -14.63
C ILE A 345 15.90 0.78 -14.02
N TYR A 346 16.23 -0.24 -14.81
CA TYR A 346 17.11 -1.34 -14.42
C TYR A 346 18.57 -0.90 -14.56
N HIS A 347 19.31 -0.79 -13.45
CA HIS A 347 20.69 -0.32 -13.46
C HIS A 347 21.60 -1.25 -12.66
N ILE A 348 22.60 -1.84 -13.33
CA ILE A 348 23.69 -2.56 -12.67
C ILE A 348 24.84 -1.59 -12.45
N ASP A 349 25.17 -1.31 -11.19
CA ASP A 349 26.23 -0.38 -10.80
C ASP A 349 27.59 -1.09 -10.75
N THR A 350 28.44 -0.72 -11.71
CA THR A 350 29.85 -1.14 -11.85
C THR A 350 30.84 -0.19 -11.18
N TYR A 351 30.39 0.99 -10.74
CA TYR A 351 31.22 2.09 -10.24
C TYR A 351 31.33 2.11 -8.71
N GLY A 352 30.24 1.79 -8.00
CA GLY A 352 30.18 1.80 -6.53
C GLY A 352 30.61 0.51 -5.83
N SER A 353 31.13 -0.50 -6.53
CA SER A 353 31.34 -1.85 -5.98
C SER A 353 32.82 -2.25 -5.81
N GLU A 354 33.16 -2.70 -4.60
CA GLU A 354 34.46 -3.35 -4.30
C GLU A 354 34.69 -4.61 -5.14
N ARG A 355 33.64 -5.43 -5.32
CA ARG A 355 33.67 -6.56 -6.24
C ARG A 355 33.54 -6.05 -7.67
N ARG A 356 34.55 -6.33 -8.49
CA ARG A 356 34.46 -6.24 -9.96
C ARG A 356 33.82 -7.52 -10.52
N ILE A 357 32.88 -7.36 -11.45
CA ILE A 357 32.35 -8.43 -12.31
C ILE A 357 33.07 -8.39 -13.66
N SER A 358 33.04 -9.48 -14.44
CA SER A 358 33.53 -9.42 -15.82
C SER A 358 32.54 -8.67 -16.71
N GLU A 359 33.01 -8.17 -17.85
CA GLU A 359 32.10 -7.57 -18.84
C GLU A 359 31.11 -8.61 -19.39
N ASP A 360 31.50 -9.89 -19.49
CA ASP A 360 30.59 -10.96 -19.93
C ASP A 360 29.50 -11.21 -18.88
N GLU A 361 29.85 -11.28 -17.58
CA GLU A 361 28.90 -11.39 -16.46
C GLU A 361 27.96 -10.17 -16.41
N TYR A 362 28.47 -8.97 -16.71
CA TYR A 362 27.68 -7.75 -16.83
C TYR A 362 26.63 -7.85 -17.97
N PHE A 363 27.04 -8.23 -19.18
CA PHE A 363 26.09 -8.37 -20.29
C PHE A 363 25.11 -9.53 -20.11
N GLU A 364 25.51 -10.68 -19.54
CA GLU A 364 24.57 -11.75 -19.16
C GLU A 364 23.45 -11.21 -18.24
N LEU A 365 23.79 -10.34 -17.28
CA LEU A 365 22.84 -9.71 -16.37
C LEU A 365 22.01 -8.58 -17.01
N LEU A 366 22.51 -7.88 -18.04
CA LEU A 366 21.72 -6.91 -18.83
C LEU A 366 20.74 -7.63 -19.77
N HIS A 367 21.19 -8.68 -20.48
CA HIS A 367 20.31 -9.54 -21.26
C HIS A 367 19.26 -10.24 -20.36
N HIS A 368 19.61 -10.58 -19.12
CA HIS A 368 18.62 -11.02 -18.13
C HIS A 368 17.61 -9.92 -17.78
N GLY A 369 18.07 -8.68 -17.51
CA GLY A 369 17.20 -7.53 -17.27
C GLY A 369 16.18 -7.30 -18.39
N LEU A 370 16.61 -7.42 -19.66
CA LEU A 370 15.72 -7.32 -20.82
C LEU A 370 14.58 -8.35 -20.83
N ARG A 371 14.71 -9.50 -20.16
CA ARG A 371 13.66 -10.55 -20.05
C ARG A 371 12.54 -10.18 -19.08
N LEU A 372 12.80 -9.24 -18.16
CA LEU A 372 11.85 -8.70 -17.20
C LEU A 372 11.02 -7.54 -17.80
N ALA A 373 11.41 -7.08 -19.00
CA ALA A 373 10.84 -5.95 -19.73
C ALA A 373 10.67 -4.69 -18.86
N PRO A 374 11.76 -4.13 -18.28
CA PRO A 374 11.72 -2.80 -17.67
C PRO A 374 11.42 -1.73 -18.71
N GLU A 375 10.90 -0.59 -18.28
CA GLU A 375 10.66 0.55 -19.17
C GLU A 375 11.98 1.19 -19.63
N TYR A 376 13.02 1.17 -18.77
CA TYR A 376 14.37 1.64 -19.08
C TYR A 376 15.45 0.69 -18.55
N LEU A 377 16.61 0.63 -19.22
CA LEU A 377 17.77 -0.16 -18.80
C LEU A 377 19.07 0.63 -19.03
N CYS A 378 19.94 0.71 -18.02
CA CYS A 378 21.23 1.39 -18.11
C CYS A 378 22.34 0.45 -18.59
N VAL A 379 23.18 0.93 -19.51
CA VAL A 379 24.41 0.26 -19.97
C VAL A 379 25.60 1.20 -19.85
N ASP A 380 26.74 0.72 -19.33
CA ASP A 380 27.97 1.49 -19.24
C ASP A 380 28.55 1.74 -20.64
N LEU A 381 28.61 3.01 -21.03
CA LEU A 381 29.08 3.46 -22.33
C LEU A 381 30.60 3.28 -22.51
N LYS A 382 31.34 2.81 -21.49
CA LYS A 382 32.76 2.40 -21.63
C LYS A 382 32.94 0.99 -22.18
N CYS A 383 31.90 0.15 -22.15
CA CYS A 383 31.95 -1.23 -22.67
C CYS A 383 32.23 -1.31 -24.17
N ASP A 384 32.47 -2.54 -24.64
CA ASP A 384 32.66 -2.85 -26.06
C ASP A 384 31.46 -2.45 -26.95
N THR A 385 31.77 -1.95 -28.14
CA THR A 385 30.79 -1.49 -29.14
C THR A 385 29.89 -2.64 -29.64
N ALA A 386 30.45 -3.81 -29.94
CA ALA A 386 29.67 -4.92 -30.50
C ALA A 386 28.73 -5.53 -29.44
N LYS A 387 29.16 -5.60 -28.18
CA LYS A 387 28.30 -6.00 -27.05
C LYS A 387 27.13 -5.03 -26.85
N ILE A 388 27.38 -3.71 -26.86
CA ILE A 388 26.30 -2.71 -26.74
C ILE A 388 25.34 -2.80 -27.93
N GLN A 389 25.83 -2.99 -29.16
CA GLN A 389 24.99 -3.16 -30.35
C GLN A 389 24.12 -4.42 -30.28
N ASN A 390 24.64 -5.55 -29.76
CA ASN A 390 23.86 -6.77 -29.55
C ASN A 390 22.72 -6.58 -28.52
N LEU A 391 23.03 -5.92 -27.40
CA LEU A 391 22.05 -5.55 -26.37
C LEU A 391 20.93 -4.66 -26.96
N ILE A 392 21.28 -3.68 -27.79
CA ILE A 392 20.33 -2.78 -28.45
C ILE A 392 19.47 -3.52 -29.48
N ALA A 393 20.04 -4.44 -30.27
CA ALA A 393 19.27 -5.34 -31.15
C ALA A 393 18.29 -6.26 -30.37
N SER A 394 18.54 -6.47 -29.08
CA SER A 394 17.71 -7.28 -28.18
C SER A 394 16.72 -6.46 -27.32
N LYS A 395 16.75 -5.12 -27.37
CA LYS A 395 16.07 -4.27 -26.36
C LYS A 395 14.53 -4.38 -26.35
N GLY A 396 13.93 -4.66 -27.51
CA GLY A 396 12.46 -4.66 -27.66
C GLY A 396 11.90 -3.25 -27.45
N GLN A 397 10.96 -3.09 -26.52
CA GLN A 397 10.45 -1.77 -26.09
C GLN A 397 11.23 -1.14 -24.92
N THR A 398 12.25 -1.82 -24.39
CA THR A 398 13.09 -1.29 -23.30
C THR A 398 13.94 -0.14 -23.83
N LYS A 399 13.88 1.04 -23.21
CA LYS A 399 14.74 2.18 -23.58
C LYS A 399 16.12 2.03 -22.95
N VAL A 400 17.16 2.02 -23.79
CA VAL A 400 18.56 1.86 -23.37
C VAL A 400 19.15 3.24 -23.03
N VAL A 401 19.50 3.41 -21.76
CA VAL A 401 20.15 4.60 -21.21
C VAL A 401 21.67 4.38 -21.26
N ALA A 402 22.35 5.09 -22.15
CA ALA A 402 23.82 5.11 -22.22
C ALA A 402 24.38 5.85 -21.01
N HIS A 403 24.94 5.13 -20.05
CA HIS A 403 25.46 5.70 -18.81
C HIS A 403 26.97 5.91 -18.88
N TYR A 404 27.44 7.11 -18.53
CA TYR A 404 28.86 7.44 -18.48
C TYR A 404 29.19 8.22 -17.20
N VAL A 405 30.04 7.64 -16.35
CA VAL A 405 30.61 8.33 -15.17
C VAL A 405 32.00 8.86 -15.50
N VAL A 406 32.23 10.17 -15.32
CA VAL A 406 33.54 10.79 -15.53
C VAL A 406 34.50 10.38 -14.41
N SER A 407 35.51 9.58 -14.72
CA SER A 407 36.44 9.02 -13.73
C SER A 407 37.53 9.98 -13.24
N ASP A 408 37.72 11.12 -13.91
CA ASP A 408 38.49 12.26 -13.39
C ASP A 408 37.90 13.59 -13.94
N PRO A 409 37.15 14.34 -13.10
CA PRO A 409 36.68 15.68 -13.42
C PRO A 409 37.79 16.71 -13.21
N ALA A 410 38.50 17.06 -14.29
CA ALA A 410 39.42 18.18 -14.31
C ALA A 410 38.70 19.53 -14.08
N GLU A 411 39.46 20.63 -13.97
CA GLU A 411 38.93 21.99 -13.72
C GLU A 411 37.95 22.44 -14.84
N ASP A 412 38.27 22.16 -16.10
CA ASP A 412 37.36 22.30 -17.26
C ASP A 412 36.41 21.09 -17.47
N GLY A 413 36.14 20.31 -16.42
CA GLY A 413 35.72 18.91 -16.47
C GLY A 413 34.64 18.56 -17.50
N TRP A 414 33.54 19.30 -17.53
CA TRP A 414 32.41 19.12 -18.45
C TRP A 414 32.70 19.55 -19.90
N ASN A 415 33.60 20.51 -20.11
CA ASN A 415 33.81 21.14 -21.42
C ASN A 415 34.71 20.31 -22.35
N LEU A 416 35.52 19.40 -21.80
CA LEU A 416 36.52 18.60 -22.52
C LEU A 416 35.92 17.79 -23.70
N PRO A 417 36.66 17.59 -24.81
CA PRO A 417 36.18 16.83 -25.97
C PRO A 417 35.78 15.38 -25.67
N LYS A 418 36.37 14.77 -24.62
CA LYS A 418 36.08 13.38 -24.22
C LYS A 418 34.61 13.15 -23.85
N GLN A 419 33.94 14.12 -23.21
CA GLN A 419 32.50 14.03 -22.92
C GLN A 419 31.66 14.18 -24.18
N TRP A 420 32.06 15.05 -25.11
CA TRP A 420 31.33 15.24 -26.37
C TRP A 420 31.36 13.97 -27.24
N ALA A 421 32.53 13.35 -27.38
CA ALA A 421 32.69 12.07 -28.07
C ALA A 421 31.85 10.93 -27.45
N MET A 422 31.47 11.02 -26.17
CA MET A 422 30.51 10.08 -25.56
C MET A 422 29.06 10.37 -25.98
N ILE A 423 28.66 11.63 -26.18
CA ILE A 423 27.35 11.96 -26.77
C ILE A 423 27.24 11.37 -28.18
N GLU A 424 28.26 11.62 -29.01
CA GLU A 424 28.36 11.09 -30.37
C GLU A 424 28.37 9.55 -30.38
N ARG A 425 29.14 8.92 -29.47
CA ARG A 425 29.16 7.45 -29.33
C ARG A 425 27.76 6.90 -29.01
N ALA A 426 27.06 7.45 -28.02
CA ALA A 426 25.73 6.98 -27.65
C ALA A 426 24.70 7.12 -28.79
N GLN A 427 24.75 8.22 -29.55
CA GLN A 427 23.92 8.40 -30.74
C GLN A 427 24.27 7.39 -31.84
N SER A 428 25.57 7.18 -32.12
CA SER A 428 26.03 6.23 -33.14
C SER A 428 25.68 4.76 -32.84
N LEU A 429 25.45 4.42 -31.57
CA LEU A 429 25.07 3.08 -31.11
C LEU A 429 23.55 2.83 -31.16
N GLY A 430 22.71 3.86 -31.28
CA GLY A 430 21.24 3.73 -31.21
C GLY A 430 20.67 3.63 -29.80
N CYS A 431 21.35 4.24 -28.82
CA CYS A 431 20.84 4.40 -27.45
C CYS A 431 19.70 5.43 -27.41
N ASP A 432 18.72 5.24 -26.54
CA ASP A 432 17.49 6.06 -26.51
C ASP A 432 17.64 7.32 -25.64
N ILE A 433 18.49 7.26 -24.61
CA ILE A 433 18.78 8.36 -23.66
C ILE A 433 20.27 8.27 -23.30
N ILE A 434 20.91 9.40 -22.95
CA ILE A 434 22.26 9.43 -22.37
C ILE A 434 22.27 10.04 -20.96
N ARG A 435 23.00 9.40 -20.03
CA ARG A 435 23.23 9.85 -18.65
C ARG A 435 24.70 10.05 -18.34
N VAL A 436 25.16 11.30 -18.39
CA VAL A 436 26.51 11.71 -17.98
C VAL A 436 26.49 12.19 -16.53
N CYS A 437 27.43 11.76 -15.70
CA CYS A 437 27.65 12.39 -14.39
C CYS A 437 29.11 12.39 -13.94
N GLN A 438 29.46 13.31 -13.05
CA GLN A 438 30.78 13.41 -12.40
C GLN A 438 30.60 13.80 -10.92
N GLU A 439 31.63 13.66 -10.09
CA GLU A 439 31.57 14.20 -8.72
C GLU A 439 31.85 15.71 -8.72
N ALA A 440 31.06 16.49 -7.96
CA ALA A 440 31.34 17.91 -7.76
C ALA A 440 32.47 18.12 -6.75
N ARG A 441 33.56 18.74 -7.19
CA ARG A 441 34.69 19.20 -6.37
C ARG A 441 34.43 20.60 -5.82
N SER A 442 33.69 21.45 -6.55
CA SER A 442 33.32 22.80 -6.10
C SER A 442 31.86 23.17 -6.47
N MET A 443 31.49 24.45 -6.34
CA MET A 443 30.15 24.91 -6.74
C MET A 443 30.08 25.21 -8.24
N GLU A 444 31.21 25.61 -8.82
CA GLU A 444 31.43 26.00 -10.22
C GLU A 444 31.11 24.83 -11.18
N ASP A 445 31.42 23.59 -10.76
CA ASP A 445 31.03 22.34 -11.44
C ASP A 445 29.54 22.29 -11.84
N ASN A 446 28.66 22.89 -11.03
CA ASN A 446 27.22 22.90 -11.31
C ASN A 446 26.85 23.86 -12.43
N PHE A 447 27.51 25.01 -12.53
CA PHE A 447 27.32 25.94 -13.64
C PHE A 447 27.93 25.36 -14.92
N ALA A 448 29.07 24.66 -14.83
CA ALA A 448 29.66 23.91 -15.94
C ALA A 448 28.73 22.80 -16.47
N ALA A 449 28.05 22.06 -15.58
CA ALA A 449 27.03 21.08 -15.97
C ALA A 449 25.84 21.72 -16.72
N GLN A 450 25.36 22.88 -16.26
CA GLN A 450 24.26 23.59 -16.95
C GLN A 450 24.70 24.17 -18.30
N HIS A 451 25.92 24.71 -18.40
CA HIS A 451 26.50 25.13 -19.67
C HIS A 451 26.64 23.94 -20.65
N PHE A 452 27.05 22.77 -20.16
CA PHE A 452 27.10 21.55 -20.96
C PHE A 452 25.72 21.14 -21.49
N ILE A 453 24.68 21.12 -20.64
CA ILE A 453 23.30 20.82 -21.06
C ILE A 453 22.84 21.81 -22.15
N HIS A 454 23.10 23.11 -21.96
CA HIS A 454 22.72 24.13 -22.94
C HIS A 454 23.46 23.97 -24.26
N ARG A 455 24.78 23.75 -24.23
CA ARG A 455 25.62 23.51 -25.41
C ARG A 455 25.16 22.28 -26.20
N VAL A 456 24.86 21.18 -25.50
CA VAL A 456 24.38 19.94 -26.13
C VAL A 456 22.97 20.12 -26.72
N LYS A 457 22.03 20.75 -25.99
CA LYS A 457 20.66 21.04 -26.48
C LYS A 457 20.60 22.05 -27.64
N SER A 458 21.61 22.90 -27.78
CA SER A 458 21.69 23.89 -28.86
C SER A 458 22.42 23.39 -30.10
N SER A 459 22.86 22.12 -30.10
CA SER A 459 23.52 21.48 -31.23
C SER A 459 22.50 20.91 -32.22
N PRO A 460 22.61 21.16 -33.53
CA PRO A 460 21.72 20.57 -34.53
C PRO A 460 21.92 19.05 -34.67
N ASP A 461 23.12 18.55 -34.33
CA ASP A 461 23.49 17.14 -34.48
C ASP A 461 23.03 16.27 -33.30
N HIS A 462 22.42 16.87 -32.27
CA HIS A 462 22.02 16.17 -31.04
C HIS A 462 20.51 15.87 -31.00
N ALA A 463 20.15 14.58 -31.04
CA ALA A 463 18.76 14.14 -31.19
C ALA A 463 18.20 13.29 -30.03
N ILE A 464 19.04 12.80 -29.10
CA ILE A 464 18.60 11.90 -28.01
C ILE A 464 18.56 12.64 -26.66
N PRO A 465 17.56 12.42 -25.78
CA PRO A 465 17.48 13.09 -24.49
C PRO A 465 18.73 12.94 -23.60
N LEU A 466 19.17 14.05 -23.01
CA LEU A 466 20.32 14.14 -22.10
C LEU A 466 19.87 14.29 -20.63
N ILE A 467 20.40 13.42 -19.78
CA ILE A 467 20.50 13.56 -18.33
C ILE A 467 21.95 13.96 -18.01
N ALA A 468 22.17 15.07 -17.30
CA ALA A 468 23.50 15.51 -16.88
C ALA A 468 23.46 16.22 -15.52
N TYR A 469 24.22 15.70 -14.55
CA TYR A 469 24.32 16.29 -13.21
C TYR A 469 25.63 15.86 -12.52
N ASN A 470 26.01 16.58 -11.47
CA ASN A 470 27.10 16.22 -10.58
C ASN A 470 26.59 15.44 -9.36
N THR A 471 27.33 14.43 -8.91
CA THR A 471 27.08 13.69 -7.67
C THR A 471 27.70 14.40 -6.45
N GLY A 472 27.48 13.84 -5.26
CA GLY A 472 27.98 14.39 -3.99
C GLY A 472 27.10 15.52 -3.44
N ARG A 473 27.43 16.01 -2.24
CA ARG A 473 26.65 17.06 -1.56
C ARG A 473 26.72 18.42 -2.27
N LEU A 474 27.86 18.73 -2.91
CA LEU A 474 28.05 19.95 -3.70
C LEU A 474 27.30 19.90 -5.05
N GLY A 475 27.09 18.70 -5.61
CA GLY A 475 26.43 18.51 -6.90
C GLY A 475 24.92 18.77 -6.92
N ARG A 476 24.29 18.88 -5.74
CA ARG A 476 22.83 19.02 -5.54
C ARG A 476 22.16 20.10 -6.41
N MET A 477 22.86 21.20 -6.71
CA MET A 477 22.31 22.25 -7.56
C MET A 477 22.08 21.73 -8.99
N SER A 478 23.09 21.11 -9.61
CA SER A 478 22.91 20.51 -10.93
C SER A 478 21.85 19.39 -10.95
N CYS A 479 21.64 18.67 -9.84
CA CYS A 479 20.58 17.66 -9.75
C CYS A 479 19.15 18.24 -9.85
N TYR A 480 18.83 19.33 -9.14
CA TYR A 480 17.48 19.91 -9.22
C TYR A 480 17.27 20.74 -10.50
N LEU A 481 18.35 21.26 -11.09
CA LEU A 481 18.33 21.97 -12.38
C LEU A 481 18.31 21.01 -13.59
N ASN A 482 18.77 19.77 -13.45
CA ASN A 482 18.72 18.77 -14.51
C ASN A 482 17.26 18.52 -14.95
N PRO A 483 16.97 18.51 -16.27
CA PRO A 483 15.61 18.64 -16.77
C PRO A 483 14.78 17.36 -16.73
N ILE A 484 15.40 16.18 -16.76
CA ILE A 484 14.71 14.88 -16.87
C ILE A 484 15.41 13.80 -16.05
N LEU A 485 14.63 12.92 -15.41
CA LEU A 485 15.08 11.78 -14.61
C LEU A 485 16.25 12.10 -13.65
N SER A 486 16.18 13.21 -12.91
CA SER A 486 17.17 13.49 -11.85
C SER A 486 17.06 12.47 -10.71
N PRO A 487 18.17 11.95 -10.16
CA PRO A 487 18.11 11.00 -9.07
C PRO A 487 17.65 11.66 -7.78
N VAL A 488 16.65 11.07 -7.15
CA VAL A 488 16.12 11.46 -5.84
C VAL A 488 16.09 10.28 -4.88
N THR A 489 15.89 10.59 -3.61
CA THR A 489 15.65 9.62 -2.54
C THR A 489 14.33 9.95 -1.82
N HIS A 490 13.88 9.06 -0.94
CA HIS A 490 12.65 9.23 -0.15
C HIS A 490 13.01 9.26 1.35
N PRO A 491 12.29 9.97 2.23
CA PRO A 491 12.64 10.06 3.66
C PRO A 491 12.87 8.71 4.35
N LEU A 492 12.08 7.69 4.00
CA LEU A 492 12.26 6.32 4.52
C LEU A 492 13.57 5.67 4.08
N VAL A 493 14.03 5.94 2.85
CA VAL A 493 15.29 5.39 2.31
C VAL A 493 16.49 6.03 3.00
N ARG A 494 16.38 7.31 3.40
CA ARG A 494 17.36 7.95 4.29
C ARG A 494 17.32 7.35 5.70
N ARG A 495 16.13 7.14 6.28
CA ARG A 495 15.95 6.61 7.63
C ARG A 495 16.47 5.18 7.80
N LEU A 496 16.18 4.31 6.82
CA LEU A 496 16.37 2.86 6.94
C LEU A 496 17.67 2.33 6.31
N VAL A 497 18.47 3.19 5.65
CA VAL A 497 19.69 2.76 4.95
C VAL A 497 20.87 3.69 5.28
N SER A 498 21.43 3.51 6.48
CA SER A 498 22.45 4.39 7.10
C SER A 498 23.67 4.69 6.22
N ASN A 499 24.09 3.73 5.40
CA ASN A 499 25.29 3.80 4.55
C ASN A 499 24.97 4.12 3.07
N CYS A 500 23.76 4.58 2.76
CA CYS A 500 23.33 4.86 1.39
C CYS A 500 23.81 6.24 0.88
N PRO A 501 24.06 6.40 -0.44
CA PRO A 501 24.18 7.71 -1.10
C PRO A 501 22.96 8.66 -0.92
N SER A 502 21.86 8.21 -0.32
CA SER A 502 20.67 9.01 0.02
C SER A 502 20.96 10.26 0.87
N ASN A 503 22.07 10.26 1.61
CA ASN A 503 22.57 11.43 2.35
C ASN A 503 23.20 12.52 1.46
N ALA A 504 23.43 12.24 0.18
CA ALA A 504 23.83 13.22 -0.85
C ALA A 504 22.66 13.61 -1.75
N LEU A 505 21.80 12.66 -2.15
CA LEU A 505 20.61 12.91 -2.97
C LEU A 505 19.59 13.85 -2.28
N LEU A 506 18.74 14.50 -3.07
CA LEU A 506 17.58 15.29 -2.62
C LEU A 506 16.32 14.41 -2.55
N THR A 507 15.30 14.82 -1.80
CA THR A 507 13.93 14.32 -2.00
C THR A 507 13.21 15.08 -3.11
N VAL A 508 12.09 14.55 -3.59
CA VAL A 508 11.22 15.25 -4.55
C VAL A 508 10.78 16.60 -4.00
N GLN A 509 10.32 16.64 -2.74
CA GLN A 509 9.90 17.87 -2.07
C GLN A 509 11.05 18.89 -1.97
N GLU A 510 12.27 18.46 -1.63
CA GLU A 510 13.44 19.34 -1.56
C GLU A 510 13.81 19.90 -2.94
N ALA A 511 13.80 19.05 -3.97
CA ALA A 511 14.14 19.45 -5.34
C ALA A 511 13.09 20.40 -5.93
N GLN A 512 11.79 20.16 -5.71
CA GLN A 512 10.73 21.11 -6.10
C GLN A 512 10.86 22.43 -5.34
N LYS A 513 11.02 22.42 -4.01
CA LYS A 513 11.25 23.64 -3.21
C LYS A 513 12.43 24.45 -3.74
N ALA A 514 13.52 23.80 -4.17
CA ALA A 514 14.67 24.46 -4.78
C ALA A 514 14.36 25.08 -6.16
N VAL A 515 13.63 24.37 -7.04
CA VAL A 515 13.23 24.89 -8.37
C VAL A 515 12.30 26.10 -8.26
N PHE A 516 11.32 26.10 -7.35
CA PHE A 516 10.49 27.27 -7.08
C PHE A 516 11.28 28.41 -6.41
N SER A 517 12.16 28.10 -5.45
CA SER A 517 12.98 29.13 -4.76
C SER A 517 14.09 29.73 -5.64
N SER A 518 14.41 29.11 -6.77
CA SER A 518 15.31 29.64 -7.80
C SER A 518 14.57 30.37 -8.94
N PHE A 519 13.27 30.63 -8.77
CA PHE A 519 12.43 31.38 -9.72
C PHE A 519 12.38 30.79 -11.14
N LEU A 520 12.57 29.47 -11.25
CA LEU A 520 12.41 28.73 -12.51
C LEU A 520 10.97 28.27 -12.76
N LEU A 521 10.15 28.25 -11.70
CA LEU A 521 8.72 27.98 -11.70
C LEU A 521 8.05 28.92 -10.69
N ASP A 522 6.78 29.28 -10.94
CA ASP A 522 6.03 30.30 -10.20
C ASP A 522 4.94 29.71 -9.30
N GLY A 523 4.66 30.40 -8.19
CA GLY A 523 3.43 30.21 -7.44
C GLY A 523 2.20 30.57 -8.28
N GLN A 524 1.17 29.73 -8.20
CA GLN A 524 -0.09 29.91 -8.92
C GLN A 524 -1.26 29.50 -8.03
N TYR A 525 -2.44 30.07 -8.26
CA TYR A 525 -3.67 29.62 -7.60
C TYR A 525 -4.64 28.95 -8.56
N PHE A 526 -5.39 28.02 -7.99
CA PHE A 526 -6.43 27.22 -8.60
C PHE A 526 -7.68 27.25 -7.70
N GLY A 527 -8.76 26.59 -8.10
CA GLY A 527 -9.89 26.37 -7.20
C GLY A 527 -11.06 25.62 -7.81
N ILE A 528 -12.11 25.44 -7.03
CA ILE A 528 -13.39 24.87 -7.51
C ILE A 528 -14.40 26.00 -7.78
N TYR A 529 -15.02 26.00 -8.96
CA TYR A 529 -15.91 27.06 -9.43
C TYR A 529 -17.33 26.54 -9.70
N GLY A 530 -18.34 27.19 -9.11
CA GLY A 530 -19.76 26.83 -9.22
C GLY A 530 -20.64 27.56 -8.21
N ASN A 531 -21.95 27.34 -8.24
CA ASN A 531 -22.91 27.99 -7.31
C ASN A 531 -23.21 27.17 -6.04
N CYS A 532 -22.66 25.96 -5.91
CA CYS A 532 -22.85 25.06 -4.76
C CYS A 532 -21.51 24.56 -4.19
N THR A 533 -20.44 25.37 -4.28
CA THR A 533 -19.05 24.94 -3.99
C THR A 533 -18.64 25.01 -2.53
N SER A 534 -19.39 25.70 -1.67
CA SER A 534 -19.02 26.01 -0.28
C SER A 534 -18.79 24.80 0.64
N LYS A 535 -19.32 23.62 0.30
CA LYS A 535 -19.13 22.36 1.05
C LYS A 535 -18.24 21.33 0.33
N SER A 536 -17.45 21.78 -0.65
CA SER A 536 -16.55 20.91 -1.43
C SER A 536 -15.31 20.46 -0.64
N LEU A 537 -14.89 19.22 -0.87
CA LEU A 537 -13.71 18.61 -0.25
C LEU A 537 -12.44 18.76 -1.11
N SER A 538 -12.56 19.24 -2.37
CA SER A 538 -11.42 19.44 -3.28
C SER A 538 -10.28 20.31 -2.71
N PRO A 539 -10.54 21.40 -1.96
CA PRO A 539 -9.46 22.21 -1.38
C PRO A 539 -8.57 21.44 -0.40
N ALA A 540 -9.10 20.47 0.35
CA ALA A 540 -8.29 19.68 1.29
C ALA A 540 -7.22 18.87 0.53
N MET A 541 -7.67 18.02 -0.40
CA MET A 541 -6.76 17.15 -1.15
C MET A 541 -5.76 17.92 -2.02
N HIS A 542 -6.16 18.99 -2.72
CA HIS A 542 -5.24 19.73 -3.58
C HIS A 542 -4.19 20.52 -2.77
N ASN A 543 -4.57 21.20 -1.68
CA ASN A 543 -3.59 21.93 -0.86
C ASN A 543 -2.64 21.00 -0.10
N ALA A 544 -3.12 19.84 0.37
CA ALA A 544 -2.26 18.82 0.97
C ALA A 544 -1.25 18.25 -0.04
N ALA A 545 -1.69 17.96 -1.27
CA ALA A 545 -0.83 17.48 -2.34
C ALA A 545 0.24 18.51 -2.75
N PHE A 546 -0.13 19.80 -2.88
CA PHE A 546 0.84 20.88 -3.12
C PHE A 546 1.89 20.96 -1.99
N LYS A 547 1.43 20.88 -0.73
CA LYS A 547 2.30 20.92 0.47
C LYS A 547 3.28 19.75 0.51
N LEU A 548 2.82 18.52 0.24
CA LEU A 548 3.69 17.33 0.19
C LEU A 548 4.76 17.47 -0.91
N LEU A 549 4.36 17.84 -2.12
CA LEU A 549 5.27 18.01 -3.25
C LEU A 549 6.13 19.29 -3.17
N GLY A 550 5.98 20.11 -2.13
CA GLY A 550 6.83 21.28 -1.90
C GLY A 550 6.53 22.49 -2.79
N MET A 551 5.31 22.55 -3.35
CA MET A 551 4.87 23.58 -4.28
C MET A 551 4.23 24.76 -3.54
N PRO A 552 4.47 26.02 -3.95
CA PRO A 552 3.84 27.22 -3.38
C PRO A 552 2.43 27.51 -3.92
N HIS A 553 1.75 26.54 -4.54
CA HIS A 553 0.41 26.72 -5.11
C HIS A 553 -0.69 26.76 -4.03
N ARG A 554 -1.87 27.27 -4.40
CA ARG A 554 -3.08 27.30 -3.55
C ARG A 554 -4.31 26.82 -4.31
N TYR A 555 -5.23 26.15 -3.61
CA TYR A 555 -6.52 25.75 -4.16
C TYR A 555 -7.67 26.33 -3.32
N ASN A 556 -8.50 27.18 -3.94
CA ASN A 556 -9.53 27.98 -3.28
C ASN A 556 -10.96 27.47 -3.58
N ILE A 557 -11.95 28.02 -2.88
CA ILE A 557 -13.37 27.90 -3.23
C ILE A 557 -13.82 29.19 -3.91
N PHE A 558 -14.41 29.07 -5.10
CA PHE A 558 -15.03 30.17 -5.82
C PHE A 558 -16.55 29.89 -5.93
N LEU A 559 -17.35 30.70 -5.23
CA LEU A 559 -18.81 30.54 -5.13
C LEU A 559 -19.49 31.66 -5.92
N HIS A 560 -20.00 31.34 -7.11
CA HIS A 560 -20.47 32.33 -8.09
C HIS A 560 -21.70 31.86 -8.88
N GLU A 561 -22.52 32.81 -9.32
CA GLU A 561 -23.78 32.56 -10.02
C GLU A 561 -23.70 32.74 -11.55
N SER A 562 -22.75 33.54 -12.05
CA SER A 562 -22.43 33.65 -13.47
C SER A 562 -21.10 32.95 -13.79
N LEU A 563 -20.84 32.69 -15.07
CA LEU A 563 -19.52 32.32 -15.57
C LEU A 563 -18.59 33.53 -15.73
N ASP A 564 -19.08 34.75 -15.90
CA ASP A 564 -18.23 35.89 -16.27
C ASP A 564 -17.19 36.25 -15.20
N GLN A 565 -17.50 35.98 -13.93
CA GLN A 565 -16.55 36.15 -12.82
C GLN A 565 -15.36 35.16 -12.91
N LEU A 566 -15.51 34.00 -13.58
CA LEU A 566 -14.38 33.10 -13.91
C LEU A 566 -13.46 33.74 -14.95
N PHE A 567 -14.00 34.50 -15.90
CA PHE A 567 -13.23 35.19 -16.93
C PHE A 567 -12.53 36.45 -16.42
N GLU A 568 -12.94 36.98 -15.26
CA GLU A 568 -12.11 37.94 -14.50
C GLU A 568 -10.90 37.25 -13.86
N LEU A 569 -11.07 36.06 -13.27
CA LEU A 569 -9.94 35.26 -12.72
C LEU A 569 -8.94 34.86 -13.82
N VAL A 570 -9.41 34.55 -15.04
CA VAL A 570 -8.55 34.22 -16.20
C VAL A 570 -7.59 35.34 -16.61
N LYS A 571 -7.89 36.61 -16.27
CA LYS A 571 -7.02 37.77 -16.53
C LYS A 571 -5.84 37.87 -15.55
N ASP A 572 -5.89 37.15 -14.43
CA ASP A 572 -4.79 37.09 -13.47
C ASP A 572 -3.66 36.18 -14.01
N ASN A 573 -2.47 36.74 -14.16
CA ASN A 573 -1.29 36.02 -14.65
C ASN A 573 -0.91 34.81 -13.78
N THR A 574 -1.35 34.79 -12.51
CA THR A 574 -1.07 33.73 -11.52
C THR A 574 -2.22 32.71 -11.36
N PHE A 575 -3.35 32.90 -12.04
CA PHE A 575 -4.40 31.88 -12.12
C PHE A 575 -3.96 30.77 -13.10
N GLY A 576 -3.94 29.52 -12.60
CA GLY A 576 -3.56 28.35 -13.38
C GLY A 576 -4.74 27.60 -14.01
N GLY A 577 -5.92 27.65 -13.38
CA GLY A 577 -7.10 26.90 -13.81
C GLY A 577 -8.08 26.61 -12.68
N ALA A 578 -9.18 25.92 -12.99
CA ALA A 578 -10.21 25.59 -12.00
C ALA A 578 -10.94 24.27 -12.31
N SER A 579 -11.40 23.61 -11.25
CA SER A 579 -12.37 22.51 -11.36
C SER A 579 -13.77 23.09 -11.47
N ILE A 580 -14.45 22.84 -12.59
CA ILE A 580 -15.79 23.36 -12.89
C ILE A 580 -16.86 22.39 -12.39
N THR A 581 -17.81 22.88 -11.59
CA THR A 581 -18.94 22.08 -11.10
C THR A 581 -20.29 22.65 -11.57
N ALA A 582 -21.39 22.13 -11.01
CA ALA A 582 -22.74 22.59 -11.35
C ALA A 582 -22.93 24.11 -11.07
N PRO A 583 -23.68 24.82 -11.93
CA PRO A 583 -24.36 24.34 -13.15
C PRO A 583 -23.47 24.35 -14.40
N PHE A 584 -22.25 24.90 -14.33
CA PHE A 584 -21.53 25.44 -15.49
C PHE A 584 -20.83 24.43 -16.41
N LYS A 585 -20.77 23.14 -16.05
CA LYS A 585 -20.02 22.11 -16.80
C LYS A 585 -20.34 22.04 -18.31
N THR A 586 -21.57 22.36 -18.71
CA THR A 586 -21.96 22.43 -20.13
C THR A 586 -21.84 23.85 -20.70
N SER A 587 -22.23 24.87 -19.94
CA SER A 587 -22.29 26.26 -20.40
C SER A 587 -20.92 26.94 -20.55
N ILE A 588 -19.85 26.36 -20.00
CA ILE A 588 -18.49 26.86 -20.21
C ILE A 588 -17.96 26.55 -21.62
N ILE A 589 -18.43 25.47 -22.27
CA ILE A 589 -17.89 24.96 -23.54
C ILE A 589 -17.78 26.03 -24.65
N PRO A 590 -18.77 26.92 -24.89
CA PRO A 590 -18.68 27.96 -25.93
C PRO A 590 -17.69 29.10 -25.63
N ARG A 591 -16.99 29.06 -24.49
CA ARG A 591 -16.03 30.07 -24.03
C ARG A 591 -14.59 29.51 -23.94
N LEU A 592 -14.32 28.37 -24.59
CA LEU A 592 -13.04 27.67 -24.57
C LEU A 592 -12.49 27.51 -25.98
N ASP A 593 -11.20 27.80 -26.18
CA ASP A 593 -10.52 27.70 -27.47
C ASP A 593 -10.26 26.23 -27.85
N PHE A 594 -10.03 25.38 -26.85
CA PHE A 594 -9.66 23.98 -27.02
C PHE A 594 -10.40 23.04 -26.05
N LEU A 595 -10.60 21.79 -26.48
CA LEU A 595 -11.25 20.73 -25.72
C LEU A 595 -10.52 19.40 -25.97
N SER A 596 -10.44 18.54 -24.95
CA SER A 596 -10.08 17.12 -25.14
C SER A 596 -11.14 16.36 -25.95
N GLU A 597 -10.76 15.23 -26.56
CA GLU A 597 -11.72 14.35 -27.25
C GLU A 597 -12.73 13.77 -26.24
N GLU A 598 -12.26 13.45 -25.03
CA GLU A 598 -13.04 13.07 -23.87
C GLU A 598 -14.13 14.11 -23.54
N ALA A 599 -13.79 15.39 -23.43
CA ALA A 599 -14.75 16.46 -23.11
C ALA A 599 -15.71 16.75 -24.27
N LYS A 600 -15.27 16.64 -25.53
CA LYS A 600 -16.13 16.73 -26.72
C LYS A 600 -17.17 15.61 -26.73
N ALA A 601 -16.75 14.36 -26.51
CA ALA A 601 -17.62 13.19 -26.48
C ALA A 601 -18.64 13.28 -25.33
N ILE A 602 -18.19 13.53 -24.11
CA ILE A 602 -19.07 13.69 -22.94
C ILE A 602 -20.00 14.92 -23.11
N GLY A 603 -19.55 15.97 -23.79
CA GLY A 603 -20.29 17.22 -23.94
C GLY A 603 -20.42 17.99 -22.63
N ALA A 604 -19.42 17.85 -21.74
CA ALA A 604 -19.31 18.57 -20.47
C ALA A 604 -17.85 18.66 -20.00
N VAL A 605 -17.42 19.83 -19.56
CA VAL A 605 -16.07 20.11 -19.01
C VAL A 605 -16.17 20.20 -17.48
N ASN A 606 -15.27 19.52 -16.77
CA ASN A 606 -15.13 19.65 -15.31
C ASN A 606 -13.78 20.27 -14.89
N THR A 607 -12.89 20.55 -15.84
CA THR A 607 -11.52 21.02 -15.60
C THR A 607 -11.15 22.08 -16.63
N LEU A 608 -10.79 23.27 -16.18
CA LEU A 608 -10.30 24.39 -16.98
C LEU A 608 -8.80 24.57 -16.76
N LEU A 609 -8.02 24.65 -17.83
CA LEU A 609 -6.59 24.99 -17.79
C LEU A 609 -6.32 26.28 -18.56
N CYS A 610 -5.50 27.17 -17.97
CA CYS A 610 -5.07 28.41 -18.60
C CYS A 610 -3.75 28.18 -19.37
N LEU A 611 -3.78 28.28 -20.70
CA LEU A 611 -2.61 28.09 -21.55
C LEU A 611 -1.84 29.39 -21.77
N LYS A 612 -0.51 29.29 -21.86
CA LYS A 612 0.40 30.42 -22.08
C LYS A 612 0.93 30.48 -23.54
N LYS A 613 0.58 29.49 -24.36
CA LYS A 613 0.66 29.50 -25.84
C LYS A 613 -0.65 28.95 -26.43
N PRO A 614 -1.07 29.35 -27.63
CA PRO A 614 -2.31 28.87 -28.27
C PRO A 614 -2.11 27.51 -28.98
N ALA A 615 -1.59 26.51 -28.26
CA ALA A 615 -1.26 25.19 -28.82
C ALA A 615 -1.29 24.09 -27.74
N MET A 616 -1.45 22.82 -28.15
CA MET A 616 -1.64 21.68 -27.24
C MET A 616 -0.36 21.16 -26.59
N ASP A 617 0.82 21.48 -27.12
CA ASP A 617 2.10 21.29 -26.41
C ASP A 617 2.16 22.13 -25.11
N SER A 618 1.49 23.30 -25.09
CA SER A 618 1.31 24.15 -23.91
C SER A 618 0.52 23.47 -22.78
N LEU A 619 0.00 22.25 -22.95
CA LEU A 619 -0.50 21.44 -21.84
C LEU A 619 0.62 21.03 -20.86
N LEU A 620 1.86 20.89 -21.34
CA LEU A 620 3.04 20.56 -20.52
C LEU A 620 3.75 21.79 -19.94
N ASP A 621 3.42 23.00 -20.40
CA ASP A 621 3.89 24.25 -19.79
C ASP A 621 2.99 24.62 -18.62
N ARG A 622 3.37 24.17 -17.41
CA ARG A 622 2.70 24.45 -16.12
C ARG A 622 3.65 25.06 -15.10
N ASN A 623 3.09 25.51 -13.98
CA ASN A 623 3.80 26.12 -12.86
C ASN A 623 4.60 27.37 -13.29
N THR A 624 4.03 28.19 -14.18
CA THR A 624 4.62 29.43 -14.69
C THR A 624 3.55 30.51 -14.81
N ALA A 625 3.87 31.71 -14.33
CA ALA A 625 3.00 32.87 -14.36
C ALA A 625 3.13 33.63 -15.69
N GLY A 626 2.04 34.27 -16.11
CA GLY A 626 2.01 35.06 -17.35
C GLY A 626 0.60 35.16 -17.93
N PRO A 627 0.41 35.96 -19.00
CA PRO A 627 -0.89 36.16 -19.61
C PRO A 627 -1.46 34.85 -20.14
N THR A 628 -2.74 34.61 -19.88
CA THR A 628 -3.48 33.48 -20.46
C THR A 628 -3.89 33.84 -21.88
N VAL A 629 -3.46 33.05 -22.87
CA VAL A 629 -3.68 33.34 -24.31
C VAL A 629 -4.65 32.37 -24.97
N ALA A 630 -4.97 31.25 -24.31
CA ALA A 630 -5.99 30.30 -24.71
C ALA A 630 -6.46 29.47 -23.49
N LEU A 631 -7.65 28.90 -23.58
CA LEU A 631 -8.28 28.07 -22.57
C LEU A 631 -8.54 26.65 -23.08
N PHE A 632 -8.25 25.66 -22.23
CA PHE A 632 -8.48 24.25 -22.52
C PHE A 632 -9.46 23.62 -21.53
N GLY A 633 -10.47 22.92 -22.05
CA GLY A 633 -11.45 22.16 -21.28
C GLY A 633 -11.21 20.65 -21.31
N GLU A 634 -11.23 20.03 -20.15
CA GLU A 634 -11.11 18.58 -19.94
C GLU A 634 -12.25 18.05 -19.06
N ASN A 635 -12.55 16.75 -19.17
CA ASN A 635 -13.42 16.02 -18.26
C ASN A 635 -12.66 14.89 -17.55
N THR A 636 -12.57 14.97 -16.22
CA THR A 636 -12.00 13.93 -15.36
C THR A 636 -13.06 13.15 -14.57
N ASP A 637 -14.34 13.51 -14.67
CA ASP A 637 -15.44 12.81 -13.99
C ASP A 637 -15.47 11.33 -14.43
N TRP A 638 -15.34 11.09 -15.75
CA TRP A 638 -15.35 9.73 -16.31
C TRP A 638 -14.16 8.90 -15.84
N ILE A 639 -13.01 9.53 -15.56
CA ILE A 639 -11.79 8.85 -15.10
C ILE A 639 -11.99 8.31 -13.69
N GLY A 640 -12.65 9.08 -12.81
CA GLY A 640 -13.04 8.59 -11.49
C GLY A 640 -13.95 7.37 -11.58
N ILE A 641 -15.00 7.44 -12.41
CA ILE A 641 -15.94 6.34 -12.61
C ILE A 641 -15.23 5.11 -13.20
N HIS A 642 -14.49 5.28 -14.29
CA HIS A 642 -13.73 4.24 -14.98
C HIS A 642 -12.78 3.51 -14.02
N THR A 643 -11.96 4.28 -13.28
CA THR A 643 -10.97 3.73 -12.33
C THR A 643 -11.64 3.01 -11.17
N CYS A 644 -12.72 3.55 -10.62
CA CYS A 644 -13.49 2.91 -9.55
C CYS A 644 -14.17 1.61 -10.00
N VAL A 645 -14.71 1.53 -11.24
CA VAL A 645 -15.19 0.26 -11.80
C VAL A 645 -13.99 -0.68 -11.99
N GLN A 646 -12.94 -0.24 -12.68
CA GLN A 646 -11.82 -1.11 -13.09
C GLN A 646 -11.15 -1.82 -11.90
N ARG A 647 -10.93 -1.11 -10.78
CA ARG A 647 -10.34 -1.68 -9.56
C ARG A 647 -11.28 -2.64 -8.82
N ASN A 648 -12.58 -2.33 -8.78
CA ASN A 648 -13.57 -3.11 -8.03
C ASN A 648 -14.28 -4.18 -8.86
N LEU A 649 -14.04 -4.26 -10.18
CA LEU A 649 -14.58 -5.31 -11.03
C LEU A 649 -13.70 -6.57 -10.94
N SER A 650 -14.25 -7.61 -10.33
CA SER A 650 -13.57 -8.91 -10.16
C SER A 650 -13.22 -9.57 -11.51
N PRO A 651 -12.12 -10.33 -11.62
CA PRO A 651 -11.68 -10.92 -12.90
C PRO A 651 -12.69 -11.87 -13.58
N ILE A 652 -13.64 -12.45 -12.83
CA ILE A 652 -14.74 -13.23 -13.40
C ILE A 652 -15.76 -12.37 -14.15
N ASN A 653 -15.96 -11.12 -13.69
CA ASN A 653 -16.83 -10.11 -14.29
C ASN A 653 -16.09 -9.18 -15.27
N ALA A 654 -14.82 -9.48 -15.60
CA ALA A 654 -14.04 -8.72 -16.57
C ALA A 654 -14.80 -8.51 -17.89
N VAL A 655 -14.70 -7.31 -18.45
CA VAL A 655 -15.61 -6.84 -19.51
C VAL A 655 -15.48 -7.67 -20.79
N ARG A 656 -16.63 -8.08 -21.33
CA ARG A 656 -16.77 -8.92 -22.53
C ARG A 656 -17.94 -8.39 -23.36
N ARG A 657 -18.09 -8.88 -24.60
CA ARG A 657 -19.21 -8.55 -25.50
C ARG A 657 -20.62 -8.78 -24.93
N ARG A 658 -20.76 -9.59 -23.87
CA ARG A 658 -22.02 -9.85 -23.14
C ARG A 658 -22.09 -9.16 -21.76
N THR A 659 -21.19 -8.24 -21.46
CA THR A 659 -21.27 -7.42 -20.23
C THR A 659 -22.28 -6.31 -20.44
N THR A 660 -23.24 -6.20 -19.51
CA THR A 660 -24.25 -5.15 -19.51
C THR A 660 -24.00 -4.20 -18.34
N GLY A 661 -24.07 -2.89 -18.62
CA GLY A 661 -24.02 -1.82 -17.62
C GLY A 661 -25.38 -1.14 -17.44
N LEU A 662 -25.62 -0.60 -16.26
CA LEU A 662 -26.83 0.16 -15.92
C LEU A 662 -26.48 1.53 -15.34
N ILE A 663 -27.07 2.59 -15.90
CA ILE A 663 -26.93 3.97 -15.40
C ILE A 663 -28.26 4.43 -14.82
N ILE A 664 -28.24 4.98 -13.60
CA ILE A 664 -29.41 5.60 -12.96
C ILE A 664 -29.29 7.12 -13.06
N GLY A 665 -30.26 7.78 -13.68
CA GLY A 665 -30.28 9.21 -13.93
C GLY A 665 -29.72 9.59 -15.31
N ALA A 666 -30.16 10.75 -15.83
CA ALA A 666 -29.73 11.31 -17.12
C ALA A 666 -29.16 12.74 -17.00
N GLY A 667 -28.41 12.99 -15.92
CA GLY A 667 -27.74 14.29 -15.67
C GLY A 667 -26.36 14.39 -16.34
N GLY A 668 -25.63 15.48 -16.09
CA GLY A 668 -24.26 15.67 -16.62
C GLY A 668 -23.29 14.54 -16.24
N MET A 669 -23.37 14.04 -14.99
CA MET A 669 -22.58 12.88 -14.55
C MET A 669 -22.94 11.58 -15.28
N ALA A 670 -24.18 11.44 -15.78
CA ALA A 670 -24.59 10.26 -16.55
C ALA A 670 -23.94 10.19 -17.93
N ARG A 671 -23.57 11.35 -18.51
CA ARG A 671 -22.78 11.40 -19.75
C ARG A 671 -21.34 10.92 -19.51
N ALA A 672 -20.74 11.34 -18.39
CA ALA A 672 -19.44 10.84 -17.96
C ALA A 672 -19.47 9.35 -17.60
N ALA A 673 -20.54 8.86 -16.97
CA ALA A 673 -20.76 7.45 -16.70
C ALA A 673 -20.90 6.62 -17.99
N ALA A 674 -21.72 7.08 -18.94
CA ALA A 674 -21.85 6.43 -20.25
C ALA A 674 -20.49 6.34 -20.96
N TYR A 675 -19.75 7.45 -21.04
CA TYR A 675 -18.41 7.45 -21.62
C TYR A 675 -17.43 6.53 -20.88
N ALA A 676 -17.47 6.48 -19.54
CA ALA A 676 -16.67 5.54 -18.75
C ALA A 676 -16.98 4.08 -19.07
N LEU A 677 -18.27 3.71 -19.22
CA LEU A 677 -18.67 2.34 -19.60
C LEU A 677 -18.25 2.00 -21.05
N ILE A 678 -18.37 2.94 -21.98
CA ILE A 678 -17.85 2.79 -23.35
C ILE A 678 -16.34 2.56 -23.33
N ARG A 679 -15.59 3.38 -22.57
CA ARG A 679 -14.14 3.25 -22.39
C ARG A 679 -13.73 1.93 -21.72
N LEU A 680 -14.57 1.35 -20.86
CA LEU A 680 -14.35 0.01 -20.29
C LEU A 680 -14.65 -1.14 -21.28
N GLY A 681 -15.16 -0.85 -22.48
CA GLY A 681 -15.52 -1.85 -23.49
C GLY A 681 -16.91 -2.46 -23.32
N VAL A 682 -17.80 -1.83 -22.55
CA VAL A 682 -19.17 -2.33 -22.30
C VAL A 682 -20.04 -2.12 -23.54
N GLN A 683 -20.45 -3.21 -24.20
CA GLN A 683 -21.21 -3.16 -25.45
C GLN A 683 -22.73 -3.03 -25.28
N THR A 684 -23.27 -3.11 -24.05
CA THR A 684 -24.70 -2.90 -23.78
C THR A 684 -24.89 -2.02 -22.55
N ILE A 685 -25.58 -0.88 -22.69
CA ILE A 685 -25.78 0.10 -21.62
C ILE A 685 -27.26 0.44 -21.50
N LEU A 686 -27.86 0.12 -20.34
CA LEU A 686 -29.22 0.53 -20.00
C LEU A 686 -29.20 1.84 -19.21
N ILE A 687 -30.21 2.67 -19.43
CA ILE A 687 -30.42 3.92 -18.69
C ILE A 687 -31.83 3.91 -18.09
N HIS A 688 -31.90 4.09 -16.76
CA HIS A 688 -33.15 4.35 -16.06
C HIS A 688 -33.18 5.82 -15.58
N ASN A 689 -34.25 6.57 -15.88
CA ASN A 689 -34.39 7.94 -15.42
C ASN A 689 -35.87 8.36 -15.32
N ARG A 690 -36.26 9.00 -14.21
CA ARG A 690 -37.63 9.46 -13.90
C ARG A 690 -38.33 10.25 -15.03
N THR A 691 -37.56 10.92 -15.88
CA THR A 691 -38.09 11.61 -17.07
C THR A 691 -37.50 10.97 -18.32
N ARG A 692 -38.29 10.11 -18.99
CA ARG A 692 -37.85 9.31 -20.14
C ARG A 692 -37.16 10.12 -21.25
N SER A 693 -37.69 11.32 -21.59
CA SER A 693 -37.11 12.15 -22.66
C SER A 693 -35.63 12.46 -22.43
N ARG A 694 -35.21 12.72 -21.19
CA ARG A 694 -33.81 13.04 -20.85
C ARG A 694 -32.87 11.86 -21.06
N ALA A 695 -33.34 10.63 -20.88
CA ALA A 695 -32.57 9.43 -21.22
C ALA A 695 -32.46 9.29 -22.75
N GLU A 696 -33.55 9.51 -23.48
CA GLU A 696 -33.53 9.52 -24.95
C GLU A 696 -32.67 10.66 -25.53
N GLU A 697 -32.63 11.83 -24.91
CA GLU A 697 -31.75 12.96 -25.25
C GLU A 697 -30.27 12.60 -25.05
N LEU A 698 -29.94 11.88 -23.97
CA LEU A 698 -28.59 11.38 -23.71
C LEU A 698 -28.16 10.34 -24.75
N ILE A 699 -29.02 9.38 -25.08
CA ILE A 699 -28.75 8.38 -26.12
C ILE A 699 -28.55 9.05 -27.48
N LYS A 700 -29.44 9.97 -27.87
CA LYS A 700 -29.35 10.75 -29.12
C LYS A 700 -28.05 11.55 -29.24
N GLN A 701 -27.41 11.96 -28.14
CA GLN A 701 -26.10 12.60 -28.18
C GLN A 701 -25.04 11.63 -28.72
N PHE A 702 -24.89 10.46 -28.10
CA PHE A 702 -23.89 9.46 -28.51
C PHE A 702 -24.19 8.90 -29.92
N ASP A 703 -25.47 8.65 -30.24
CA ASP A 703 -25.90 8.22 -31.59
C ASP A 703 -25.53 9.23 -32.70
N ASN A 704 -25.58 10.53 -32.40
CA ASN A 704 -25.29 11.58 -33.37
C ASN A 704 -23.80 11.91 -33.46
N GLN A 705 -23.05 11.79 -32.36
CA GLN A 705 -21.58 11.84 -32.39
C GLN A 705 -21.02 10.73 -33.27
N HIS A 706 -21.48 9.50 -33.07
CA HIS A 706 -21.12 8.35 -33.91
C HIS A 706 -21.32 8.62 -35.41
N LYS A 707 -22.50 9.13 -35.81
CA LYS A 707 -22.79 9.43 -37.23
C LYS A 707 -21.83 10.44 -37.84
N ASN A 708 -21.42 11.46 -37.07
CA ASN A 708 -20.47 12.48 -37.53
C ASN A 708 -19.04 11.90 -37.66
N GLU A 709 -18.64 10.99 -36.77
CA GLU A 709 -17.38 10.27 -36.85
C GLU A 709 -17.37 9.35 -38.10
N SER A 710 -18.42 8.56 -38.32
CA SER A 710 -18.56 7.69 -39.50
C SER A 710 -18.51 8.45 -40.83
N SER A 711 -19.02 9.68 -40.89
CA SER A 711 -18.99 10.51 -42.11
C SER A 711 -17.63 11.13 -42.40
N ASN A 712 -16.80 11.36 -41.39
CA ASN A 712 -15.48 11.98 -41.55
C ASN A 712 -14.36 10.96 -41.87
N THR A 713 -14.61 9.66 -41.71
CA THR A 713 -13.63 8.59 -41.98
C THR A 713 -13.73 7.97 -43.38
N ALA A 714 -14.64 8.45 -44.23
CA ALA A 714 -14.97 7.82 -45.52
C ALA A 714 -13.99 8.15 -46.68
N SER A 715 -12.78 8.65 -46.40
CA SER A 715 -11.87 9.20 -47.42
C SER A 715 -10.49 8.54 -47.54
N ASP A 716 -10.13 7.55 -46.71
CA ASP A 716 -8.90 6.78 -46.94
C ASP A 716 -8.89 5.39 -46.25
N CYS A 717 -8.00 4.52 -46.74
CA CYS A 717 -7.79 3.10 -46.38
C CYS A 717 -8.85 2.07 -46.85
N THR A 718 -8.35 0.95 -47.39
CA THR A 718 -9.12 -0.13 -48.02
C THR A 718 -9.46 -1.30 -47.07
N GLU A 719 -10.46 -2.10 -47.47
CA GLU A 719 -11.05 -3.16 -46.66
C GLU A 719 -10.08 -4.30 -46.30
N ILE A 720 -9.96 -4.59 -44.99
CA ILE A 720 -9.66 -5.95 -44.49
C ILE A 720 -10.71 -6.28 -43.42
N GLY A 721 -11.41 -7.40 -43.62
CA GLY A 721 -12.67 -7.69 -42.92
C GLY A 721 -12.56 -7.81 -41.40
N SER A 722 -13.26 -6.92 -40.69
CA SER A 722 -13.61 -7.07 -39.28
C SER A 722 -15.10 -6.76 -39.07
N GLY A 723 -15.76 -7.50 -38.18
CA GLY A 723 -17.22 -7.61 -38.17
C GLY A 723 -17.96 -6.49 -37.43
N SER A 724 -18.31 -5.42 -38.15
CA SER A 724 -19.56 -4.59 -38.11
C SER A 724 -20.28 -4.23 -36.80
N HIS A 725 -19.73 -4.50 -35.61
CA HIS A 725 -20.37 -4.29 -34.31
C HIS A 725 -19.40 -3.71 -33.26
N ASP A 726 -18.94 -2.47 -33.49
CA ASP A 726 -17.99 -1.75 -32.64
C ASP A 726 -18.64 -0.61 -31.81
N HIS A 727 -19.97 -0.58 -31.73
CA HIS A 727 -20.75 0.47 -31.06
C HIS A 727 -21.64 -0.09 -29.94
N PRO A 728 -21.84 0.64 -28.82
CA PRO A 728 -22.63 0.15 -27.70
C PRO A 728 -24.13 0.24 -28.00
N LEU A 729 -24.86 -0.82 -27.68
CA LEU A 729 -26.32 -0.82 -27.68
C LEU A 729 -26.85 -0.07 -26.44
N PHE A 730 -27.42 1.11 -26.67
CA PHE A 730 -28.15 1.85 -25.64
C PHE A 730 -29.64 1.46 -25.60
N ARG A 731 -30.20 1.31 -24.40
CA ARG A 731 -31.66 1.14 -24.17
C ARG A 731 -32.14 1.94 -22.96
N VAL A 732 -33.40 2.35 -22.97
CA VAL A 732 -34.08 2.95 -21.81
C VAL A 732 -34.96 1.90 -21.14
N ILE A 733 -34.89 1.77 -19.82
CA ILE A 733 -35.83 0.99 -19.00
C ILE A 733 -36.74 1.95 -18.22
N THR A 734 -38.06 1.78 -18.35
CA THR A 734 -39.02 2.88 -18.14
C THR A 734 -39.47 2.97 -16.70
N SER A 735 -39.88 1.85 -16.09
CA SER A 735 -40.09 1.76 -14.64
C SER A 735 -39.03 0.91 -13.95
N LYS A 736 -38.96 1.00 -12.61
CA LYS A 736 -38.31 -0.01 -11.77
C LYS A 736 -39.13 -1.32 -11.76
N ASP A 737 -40.44 -1.25 -11.98
CA ASP A 737 -41.33 -2.42 -12.02
C ASP A 737 -41.16 -3.28 -13.29
N ASP A 738 -40.42 -2.77 -14.29
CA ASP A 738 -40.19 -3.49 -15.54
C ASP A 738 -39.38 -4.78 -15.30
N ALA A 739 -39.77 -5.86 -15.97
CA ALA A 739 -38.94 -7.07 -16.05
C ALA A 739 -37.60 -6.75 -16.75
N TRP A 740 -36.52 -7.40 -16.34
CA TRP A 740 -35.24 -7.25 -17.04
C TRP A 740 -35.37 -7.88 -18.45
N PRO A 741 -34.85 -7.24 -19.52
CA PRO A 741 -34.99 -7.77 -20.88
C PRO A 741 -34.37 -9.17 -21.04
N GLU A 742 -35.17 -10.14 -21.45
CA GLU A 742 -34.78 -11.55 -21.58
C GLU A 742 -33.64 -11.79 -22.60
N ASP A 743 -33.46 -10.88 -23.56
CA ASP A 743 -32.40 -10.95 -24.56
C ASP A 743 -31.03 -10.46 -24.04
N LEU A 744 -30.98 -9.90 -22.83
CA LEU A 744 -29.78 -9.30 -22.24
C LEU A 744 -29.34 -9.99 -20.95
N SER A 745 -28.03 -10.00 -20.71
CA SER A 745 -27.47 -10.38 -19.41
C SER A 745 -27.87 -9.38 -18.33
N LEU A 746 -28.00 -9.89 -17.09
CA LEU A 746 -28.13 -9.03 -15.90
C LEU A 746 -26.89 -8.11 -15.77
N PRO A 747 -27.06 -6.90 -15.19
CA PRO A 747 -26.00 -5.92 -15.10
C PRO A 747 -24.94 -6.36 -14.08
N THR A 748 -23.67 -6.25 -14.45
CA THR A 748 -22.53 -6.45 -13.52
C THR A 748 -21.82 -5.14 -13.17
N ILE A 749 -22.24 -4.02 -13.75
CA ILE A 749 -21.75 -2.67 -13.48
C ILE A 749 -22.96 -1.73 -13.38
N VAL A 750 -23.11 -1.05 -12.24
CA VAL A 750 -24.19 -0.09 -11.98
C VAL A 750 -23.57 1.27 -11.61
N VAL A 751 -24.09 2.38 -12.14
CA VAL A 751 -23.65 3.74 -11.79
C VAL A 751 -24.84 4.66 -11.53
N SER A 752 -25.06 5.05 -10.29
CA SER A 752 -26.04 6.06 -9.91
C SER A 752 -25.47 7.47 -10.05
N CYS A 753 -26.10 8.23 -10.94
CA CYS A 753 -25.82 9.63 -11.25
C CYS A 753 -26.91 10.57 -10.68
N VAL A 754 -27.71 10.08 -9.72
CA VAL A 754 -28.78 10.84 -9.07
C VAL A 754 -28.17 11.73 -7.99
N ALA A 755 -28.39 13.05 -8.08
CA ALA A 755 -27.97 13.97 -7.04
C ALA A 755 -28.88 13.83 -5.81
N THR A 756 -28.39 13.17 -4.77
CA THR A 756 -29.05 13.09 -3.47
C THR A 756 -28.67 14.27 -2.57
N ARG A 757 -29.50 14.53 -1.58
CA ARG A 757 -29.24 15.38 -0.42
C ARG A 757 -29.83 14.70 0.82
N GLU A 758 -29.36 15.11 1.99
CA GLU A 758 -29.97 14.74 3.25
C GLU A 758 -31.01 15.79 3.64
N ILE A 759 -32.23 15.35 3.97
CA ILE A 759 -33.36 16.19 4.40
C ILE A 759 -34.00 15.46 5.58
N ASP A 760 -34.02 16.08 6.75
CA ASP A 760 -34.63 15.55 7.98
C ASP A 760 -34.17 14.11 8.37
N GLY A 761 -32.93 13.76 8.01
CA GLY A 761 -32.33 12.43 8.22
C GLY A 761 -32.59 11.41 7.10
N GLU A 762 -33.42 11.74 6.12
CA GLU A 762 -33.71 10.89 4.96
C GLU A 762 -32.98 11.35 3.68
N CYS A 763 -32.86 10.42 2.73
CA CYS A 763 -32.23 10.67 1.43
C CYS A 763 -33.26 11.23 0.44
N SER A 764 -33.01 12.41 -0.13
CA SER A 764 -33.93 13.17 -0.98
C SER A 764 -34.34 12.52 -2.32
N ALA A 765 -33.88 11.30 -2.57
CA ALA A 765 -34.26 10.46 -3.70
C ALA A 765 -33.97 8.98 -3.38
N ASP A 766 -34.88 8.10 -3.80
CA ASP A 766 -34.69 6.65 -3.72
C ASP A 766 -33.82 6.14 -4.88
N THR A 767 -32.55 5.82 -4.58
CA THR A 767 -31.59 5.24 -5.54
C THR A 767 -31.59 3.70 -5.57
N SER A 768 -32.45 3.02 -4.79
CA SER A 768 -32.53 1.55 -4.79
C SER A 768 -32.93 0.97 -6.15
N LEU A 769 -32.64 -0.30 -6.36
CA LEU A 769 -33.01 -1.05 -7.57
C LEU A 769 -33.88 -2.26 -7.24
N PRO A 770 -34.57 -2.85 -8.22
CA PRO A 770 -35.26 -4.12 -8.03
C PRO A 770 -34.27 -5.27 -7.81
N ASP A 771 -34.56 -6.16 -6.85
CA ASP A 771 -33.68 -7.30 -6.53
C ASP A 771 -33.51 -8.27 -7.71
N HIS A 772 -34.49 -8.37 -8.62
CA HIS A 772 -34.36 -9.18 -9.84
C HIS A 772 -33.34 -8.59 -10.83
N TRP A 773 -33.16 -7.26 -10.87
CA TRP A 773 -32.10 -6.63 -11.66
C TRP A 773 -30.71 -6.86 -11.02
N LEU A 774 -30.62 -7.04 -9.70
CA LEU A 774 -29.36 -7.30 -8.99
C LEU A 774 -29.02 -8.80 -8.82
N SER A 775 -29.81 -9.70 -9.40
CA SER A 775 -29.68 -11.16 -9.25
C SER A 775 -28.56 -11.80 -10.09
N SER A 776 -27.50 -11.06 -10.42
CA SER A 776 -26.31 -11.59 -11.12
C SER A 776 -25.64 -12.71 -10.30
N PRO A 777 -25.42 -13.92 -10.86
CA PRO A 777 -24.85 -15.06 -10.12
C PRO A 777 -23.35 -14.89 -9.82
N THR A 778 -22.69 -13.91 -10.44
CA THR A 778 -21.29 -13.54 -10.19
C THR A 778 -21.16 -12.18 -9.52
N GLY A 779 -22.27 -11.59 -9.07
CA GLY A 779 -22.33 -10.25 -8.50
C GLY A 779 -21.98 -9.16 -9.50
N GLY A 780 -21.34 -8.09 -9.03
CA GLY A 780 -21.03 -6.90 -9.82
C GLY A 780 -20.45 -5.78 -8.97
N VAL A 781 -20.29 -4.60 -9.56
CA VAL A 781 -19.92 -3.36 -8.85
C VAL A 781 -21.01 -2.32 -9.03
N ALA A 782 -21.35 -1.60 -7.96
CA ALA A 782 -22.30 -0.50 -7.99
C ALA A 782 -21.71 0.77 -7.39
N ILE A 783 -21.69 1.84 -8.19
CA ILE A 783 -21.12 3.14 -7.83
C ILE A 783 -22.25 4.14 -7.56
N GLU A 784 -22.19 4.83 -6.43
CA GLU A 784 -23.00 6.02 -6.14
C GLU A 784 -22.10 7.25 -6.25
N LEU A 785 -22.48 8.24 -7.07
CA LEU A 785 -21.67 9.44 -7.28
C LEU A 785 -21.93 10.55 -6.24
N SER A 786 -22.95 10.38 -5.41
CA SER A 786 -23.20 11.27 -4.27
C SER A 786 -22.39 10.87 -3.04
N TYR A 787 -22.12 11.86 -2.18
CA TYR A 787 -21.43 11.71 -0.89
C TYR A 787 -22.10 12.56 0.21
N THR A 788 -23.37 12.92 0.06
CA THR A 788 -24.16 13.63 1.08
C THR A 788 -25.64 13.27 0.92
N PRO A 789 -26.19 12.30 1.67
CA PRO A 789 -25.50 11.43 2.64
C PRO A 789 -24.54 10.45 1.96
N LEU A 790 -23.63 9.84 2.73
CA LEU A 790 -22.72 8.79 2.24
C LEU A 790 -23.41 7.43 2.11
N GLU A 791 -24.39 7.13 2.96
CA GLU A 791 -25.16 5.88 2.95
C GLU A 791 -26.50 6.04 2.21
N THR A 792 -26.46 6.04 0.88
CA THR A 792 -27.67 6.12 0.04
C THR A 792 -28.44 4.79 0.01
N PRO A 793 -29.72 4.78 -0.40
CA PRO A 793 -30.51 3.55 -0.56
C PRO A 793 -29.83 2.49 -1.43
N LEU A 794 -29.18 2.88 -2.54
CA LEU A 794 -28.41 1.97 -3.38
C LEU A 794 -27.25 1.33 -2.62
N LEU A 795 -26.44 2.11 -1.92
CA LEU A 795 -25.26 1.58 -1.20
C LEU A 795 -25.67 0.65 -0.05
N LYS A 796 -26.75 0.98 0.67
CA LYS A 796 -27.34 0.10 1.70
C LYS A 796 -27.80 -1.24 1.10
N GLN A 797 -28.51 -1.22 -0.02
CA GLN A 797 -28.94 -2.44 -0.73
C GLN A 797 -27.74 -3.27 -1.20
N ILE A 798 -26.77 -2.65 -1.86
CA ILE A 798 -25.60 -3.34 -2.42
C ILE A 798 -24.73 -3.96 -1.33
N LYS A 799 -24.57 -3.32 -0.17
CA LYS A 799 -23.91 -3.90 1.02
C LYS A 799 -24.59 -5.18 1.51
N SER A 800 -25.93 -5.24 1.48
CA SER A 800 -26.66 -6.47 1.83
C SER A 800 -26.48 -7.62 0.82
N LEU A 801 -25.94 -7.33 -0.37
CA LEU A 801 -25.69 -8.28 -1.45
C LEU A 801 -24.21 -8.69 -1.57
N SER A 802 -23.32 -8.22 -0.69
CA SER A 802 -21.88 -8.49 -0.81
C SER A 802 -21.49 -9.97 -0.69
N GLU A 803 -22.28 -10.81 0.00
CA GLU A 803 -22.10 -12.28 -0.03
C GLU A 803 -22.34 -12.88 -1.42
N LYS A 804 -23.18 -12.23 -2.25
CA LYS A 804 -23.42 -12.60 -3.66
C LYS A 804 -22.37 -12.01 -4.61
N GLY A 805 -21.29 -11.43 -4.08
CA GLY A 805 -20.20 -10.83 -4.86
C GLY A 805 -20.46 -9.40 -5.36
N TRP A 806 -21.44 -8.69 -4.80
CA TRP A 806 -21.68 -7.27 -5.11
C TRP A 806 -20.78 -6.33 -4.29
N ILE A 807 -20.15 -5.37 -4.97
CA ILE A 807 -19.17 -4.45 -4.38
C ILE A 807 -19.71 -3.00 -4.43
N PRO A 808 -19.96 -2.37 -3.26
CA PRO A 808 -20.38 -0.97 -3.18
C PRO A 808 -19.19 -0.02 -3.35
N VAL A 809 -19.41 1.09 -4.05
CA VAL A 809 -18.43 2.18 -4.20
C VAL A 809 -19.12 3.51 -3.96
N ASP A 810 -18.65 4.25 -2.97
CA ASP A 810 -19.22 5.55 -2.57
C ASP A 810 -18.57 6.75 -3.27
N GLY A 811 -19.24 7.92 -3.22
CA GLY A 811 -18.77 9.14 -3.87
C GLY A 811 -17.45 9.68 -3.32
N LEU A 812 -17.03 9.32 -2.10
CA LEU A 812 -15.70 9.66 -1.55
C LEU A 812 -14.60 8.70 -2.01
N GLN A 813 -14.92 7.61 -2.73
CA GLN A 813 -13.93 6.84 -3.51
C GLN A 813 -13.74 7.47 -4.90
N VAL A 814 -14.82 7.98 -5.51
CA VAL A 814 -14.78 8.56 -6.86
C VAL A 814 -14.18 9.97 -6.88
N LEU A 815 -14.53 10.82 -5.90
CA LEU A 815 -14.10 12.23 -5.84
C LEU A 815 -12.57 12.41 -5.81
N PRO A 816 -11.77 11.61 -5.05
CA PRO A 816 -10.31 11.69 -5.12
C PRO A 816 -9.75 11.37 -6.51
N GLU A 817 -10.26 10.34 -7.20
CA GLU A 817 -9.69 9.87 -8.48
C GLU A 817 -9.83 10.92 -9.60
N GLN A 818 -10.99 11.59 -9.69
CA GLN A 818 -11.16 12.71 -10.62
C GLN A 818 -10.27 13.92 -10.24
N GLY A 819 -9.98 14.09 -8.95
CA GLY A 819 -9.12 15.14 -8.40
C GLY A 819 -7.63 14.89 -8.63
N MET A 820 -7.19 13.63 -8.61
CA MET A 820 -5.81 13.23 -8.95
C MET A 820 -5.47 13.62 -10.37
N MET A 821 -6.34 13.29 -11.35
CA MET A 821 -6.15 13.73 -12.74
C MET A 821 -6.14 15.26 -12.86
N GLN A 822 -7.00 15.97 -12.12
CA GLN A 822 -6.97 17.44 -12.09
C GLN A 822 -5.62 17.96 -11.56
N PHE A 823 -5.09 17.37 -10.49
CA PHE A 823 -3.77 17.70 -9.96
C PHE A 823 -2.65 17.44 -10.99
N GLU A 824 -2.69 16.31 -11.70
CA GLU A 824 -1.75 15.98 -12.78
C GLU A 824 -1.77 17.04 -13.90
N LEU A 825 -2.96 17.48 -14.32
CA LEU A 825 -3.17 18.47 -15.38
C LEU A 825 -2.82 19.91 -14.97
N PHE A 826 -3.00 20.24 -13.68
CA PHE A 826 -2.62 21.54 -13.11
C PHE A 826 -1.10 21.68 -12.94
N THR A 827 -0.39 20.59 -12.58
CA THR A 827 1.02 20.67 -12.14
C THR A 827 2.04 20.01 -13.06
N THR A 828 1.62 19.11 -13.96
CA THR A 828 2.46 18.09 -14.64
C THR A 828 3.22 17.13 -13.71
N ARG A 829 2.82 17.01 -12.43
CA ARG A 829 3.38 16.07 -11.46
C ARG A 829 2.32 15.07 -11.01
N ARG A 830 2.74 13.84 -10.70
CA ARG A 830 1.80 12.79 -10.27
C ARG A 830 1.15 13.17 -8.94
N ALA A 831 -0.15 12.91 -8.85
CA ALA A 831 -0.89 13.14 -7.63
C ALA A 831 -0.44 12.16 -6.52
N PRO A 832 -0.23 12.62 -5.27
CA PRO A 832 -0.08 11.73 -4.13
C PRO A 832 -1.45 11.16 -3.79
N ALA A 833 -1.71 9.97 -4.32
CA ALA A 833 -3.04 9.40 -4.44
C ALA A 833 -3.60 8.88 -3.11
N ASN A 834 -2.75 8.49 -2.16
CA ASN A 834 -3.18 7.95 -0.88
C ASN A 834 -3.49 9.12 0.06
N LEU A 835 -2.57 10.09 0.16
CA LEU A 835 -2.82 11.36 0.84
C LEU A 835 -4.10 12.05 0.33
N MET A 836 -4.30 12.15 -1.00
CA MET A 836 -5.51 12.79 -1.55
C MET A 836 -6.81 12.05 -1.21
N ARG A 837 -6.80 10.72 -0.97
CA ARG A 837 -7.99 9.98 -0.48
C ARG A 837 -8.22 10.20 1.01
N GLU A 838 -7.15 10.19 1.81
CA GLU A 838 -7.19 10.38 3.25
C GLU A 838 -7.67 11.79 3.62
N GLU A 839 -7.17 12.82 2.93
CA GLU A 839 -7.55 14.22 3.16
C GLU A 839 -9.02 14.49 2.80
N VAL A 840 -9.55 13.88 1.73
CA VAL A 840 -10.99 13.92 1.42
C VAL A 840 -11.81 13.24 2.53
N PHE A 841 -11.35 12.11 3.06
CA PHE A 841 -12.05 11.36 4.09
C PHE A 841 -11.99 12.07 5.47
N ARG A 842 -10.86 12.69 5.82
CA ARG A 842 -10.68 13.47 7.05
C ARG A 842 -11.55 14.74 7.02
N ALA A 843 -11.47 15.52 5.94
CA ALA A 843 -12.30 16.72 5.76
C ALA A 843 -13.80 16.39 5.69
N TYR A 844 -14.19 15.17 5.28
CA TYR A 844 -15.56 14.69 5.38
C TYR A 844 -15.99 14.40 6.84
N LYS A 845 -15.15 13.74 7.64
CA LYS A 845 -15.42 13.49 9.08
C LYS A 845 -15.55 14.80 9.86
N GLU A 846 -14.57 15.69 9.74
CA GLU A 846 -14.58 17.03 10.34
C GLU A 846 -15.86 17.82 10.00
N ARG A 847 -16.38 17.64 8.77
CA ARG A 847 -17.61 18.28 8.32
C ARG A 847 -18.86 17.67 8.95
N LEU A 848 -18.87 16.38 9.27
CA LEU A 848 -19.98 15.76 10.03
C LEU A 848 -19.97 16.25 11.48
N GLU A 849 -18.81 16.24 12.13
CA GLU A 849 -18.62 16.67 13.51
C GLU A 849 -19.10 18.13 13.70
N ARG A 850 -18.65 19.07 12.85
CA ARG A 850 -19.09 20.48 12.87
C ARG A 850 -20.60 20.68 12.65
N VAL A 851 -21.28 19.75 11.97
CA VAL A 851 -22.75 19.82 11.77
C VAL A 851 -23.50 19.43 13.03
N VAL A 852 -22.97 18.51 13.85
CA VAL A 852 -23.58 18.12 15.13
C VAL A 852 -23.63 19.32 16.09
N ASP A 853 -22.55 20.10 16.18
CA ASP A 853 -22.52 21.31 17.02
C ASP A 853 -23.51 22.41 16.55
N THR A 854 -23.83 22.47 15.25
CA THR A 854 -24.71 23.54 14.73
C THR A 854 -26.17 23.41 15.20
N TYR A 855 -26.56 22.26 15.77
CA TYR A 855 -27.90 22.03 16.34
C TYR A 855 -28.01 22.35 17.84
N ARG A 856 -26.92 22.80 18.50
CA ARG A 856 -27.00 23.35 19.85
C ARG A 856 -27.53 24.79 19.82
N ILE A 857 -28.67 25.02 20.47
CA ILE A 857 -29.36 26.32 20.52
C ILE A 857 -28.46 27.37 21.21
N PRO A 858 -28.23 28.55 20.61
CA PRO A 858 -27.44 29.60 21.24
C PRO A 858 -28.20 30.29 22.39
N GLY A 859 -27.61 30.26 23.58
CA GLY A 859 -27.99 31.14 24.70
C GLY A 859 -27.63 32.61 24.43
N PRO A 860 -28.16 33.56 25.21
CA PRO A 860 -28.13 34.98 24.87
C PRO A 860 -26.74 35.63 24.94
N THR A 861 -26.53 36.61 24.08
CA THR A 861 -25.36 37.51 24.08
C THR A 861 -25.52 38.67 25.07
N LEU A 862 -24.39 39.11 25.62
CA LEU A 862 -24.05 40.33 26.41
C LEU A 862 -22.99 39.88 27.44
N SER A 863 -21.92 40.58 27.82
CA SER A 863 -21.21 41.83 27.45
C SER A 863 -20.07 41.97 28.51
N GLU A 864 -19.26 43.03 28.47
CA GLU A 864 -18.07 43.26 29.34
C GLU A 864 -16.85 42.39 28.94
N GLN A 865 -15.76 42.89 28.32
CA GLN A 865 -14.91 44.10 28.46
C GLN A 865 -14.00 44.15 29.71
N TYR A 866 -12.69 44.09 29.42
CA TYR A 866 -11.54 44.69 30.13
C TYR A 866 -11.47 44.66 31.68
N PHE A 867 -10.40 44.07 32.23
CA PHE A 867 -9.46 44.82 33.11
C PHE A 867 -8.13 44.08 33.36
N ALA A 868 -7.02 44.84 33.39
CA ALA A 868 -5.66 44.59 33.92
C ALA A 868 -4.91 43.24 33.66
N GLY A 869 -3.57 43.20 33.62
CA GLY A 869 -2.58 44.29 33.60
C GLY A 869 -1.52 44.23 34.72
N ALA A 870 -0.31 43.78 34.36
CA ALA A 870 0.98 43.95 35.05
C ALA A 870 1.19 43.35 36.46
N LEU A 871 2.24 42.53 36.59
CA LEU A 871 3.48 42.92 37.28
C LEU A 871 4.64 41.98 36.93
N SER A 872 5.88 42.38 37.21
CA SER A 872 7.10 41.73 36.69
C SER A 872 8.13 41.37 37.76
N SER A 873 9.01 40.42 37.40
CA SER A 873 10.44 40.36 37.79
C SER A 873 10.82 40.44 39.27
N PHE A 874 11.14 39.30 39.91
CA PHE A 874 11.94 39.30 41.15
C PHE A 874 12.72 37.98 41.35
N TRP A 875 13.96 38.08 41.88
CA TRP A 875 14.85 37.00 42.38
C TRP A 875 15.59 36.04 41.42
N SER A 876 16.38 36.60 40.49
CA SER A 876 17.59 35.94 39.99
C SER A 876 18.74 36.03 41.02
N TRP A 877 18.71 35.25 42.10
CA TRP A 877 19.69 35.37 43.21
C TRP A 877 20.20 34.05 43.81
N ALA A 878 19.38 32.99 43.89
CA ALA A 878 19.72 31.77 44.65
C ALA A 878 20.79 30.87 44.00
N THR A 879 21.11 31.06 42.71
CA THR A 879 21.99 30.18 41.91
C THR A 879 23.49 30.35 42.21
N ARG A 880 23.88 30.49 43.48
CA ARG A 880 25.30 30.72 43.85
C ARG A 880 25.75 30.14 45.21
N CYS A 881 24.92 29.36 45.92
CA CYS A 881 25.18 29.01 47.33
C CYS A 881 25.22 27.51 47.70
N HIS A 882 25.33 26.57 46.74
CA HIS A 882 25.52 25.15 47.08
C HIS A 882 26.45 24.31 46.18
N GLN A 883 27.47 24.93 45.57
CA GLN A 883 28.70 24.19 45.28
C GLN A 883 29.54 24.04 46.55
N MET A 884 29.18 23.10 47.43
CA MET A 884 30.09 22.54 48.45
C MET A 884 29.46 21.30 49.11
N ILE A 885 30.30 20.40 49.62
CA ILE A 885 29.98 19.01 50.05
C ILE A 885 29.82 18.09 48.83
N LYS A 886 30.92 17.59 48.24
CA LYS A 886 31.85 16.54 48.70
C LYS A 886 31.34 15.11 48.42
N HIS A 887 32.14 14.42 47.62
CA HIS A 887 32.57 13.02 47.75
C HIS A 887 31.70 12.04 48.56
N TYR A 888 31.44 10.87 47.99
CA TYR A 888 32.23 9.68 48.36
C TYR A 888 32.36 8.67 47.19
N GLN A 889 33.40 7.84 47.29
CA GLN A 889 33.91 6.72 46.47
C GLN A 889 32.90 5.98 45.55
N GLN A 890 33.20 5.66 44.28
CA GLN A 890 34.23 4.73 43.72
C GLN A 890 33.96 3.22 43.93
N SER A 891 33.93 2.46 42.82
CA SER A 891 34.26 1.02 42.68
C SER A 891 33.32 -0.02 43.39
N THR A 892 33.16 -1.29 42.99
CA THR A 892 33.72 -2.09 41.87
C THR A 892 32.77 -3.25 41.46
N THR A 893 33.11 -3.97 40.39
CA THR A 893 32.69 -5.34 40.00
C THR A 893 32.37 -6.30 41.18
N SER A 894 31.50 -7.32 41.08
CA SER A 894 31.41 -8.35 40.03
C SER A 894 30.11 -9.19 40.07
N LEU A 895 29.91 -10.08 39.08
CA LEU A 895 28.90 -11.15 39.13
C LEU A 895 29.44 -12.37 39.91
N SER A 896 28.68 -12.90 40.88
CA SER A 896 28.28 -14.34 40.94
C SER A 896 27.63 -14.74 42.27
N SER A 897 26.29 -14.72 42.35
CA SER A 897 25.52 -15.51 43.32
C SER A 897 24.08 -15.74 42.82
N ARG A 898 23.81 -16.87 42.16
CA ARG A 898 22.42 -17.35 42.01
C ARG A 898 22.01 -18.10 43.29
N VAL A 899 20.71 -18.25 43.51
CA VAL A 899 20.09 -19.01 44.62
C VAL A 899 20.22 -18.36 46.01
N HIS A 900 19.61 -17.17 46.18
CA HIS A 900 18.74 -16.85 47.34
C HIS A 900 18.09 -15.46 47.20
N LEU A 901 16.89 -15.37 46.60
CA LEU A 901 15.95 -14.28 46.90
C LEU A 901 14.49 -14.68 46.62
N ALA A 902 14.01 -15.71 47.32
CA ALA A 902 12.58 -15.94 47.41
C ALA A 902 11.89 -14.79 48.19
N THR A 903 10.72 -14.38 47.73
CA THR A 903 9.68 -13.71 48.53
C THR A 903 10.10 -12.46 49.32
N LYS A 904 10.44 -11.37 48.62
CA LYS A 904 10.31 -10.01 49.16
C LYS A 904 9.14 -9.24 48.53
N ILE A 905 7.93 -9.73 48.78
CA ILE A 905 6.71 -8.93 48.63
C ILE A 905 6.84 -7.75 49.60
N HIS A 906 7.08 -6.56 49.07
CA HIS A 906 6.87 -5.34 49.84
C HIS A 906 5.36 -5.17 50.00
N LYS A 907 4.82 -5.53 51.16
CA LYS A 907 3.51 -5.00 51.58
C LYS A 907 3.66 -3.49 51.64
N MET A 908 3.05 -2.79 50.69
CA MET A 908 2.99 -1.33 50.70
C MET A 908 2.25 -0.90 51.97
N SER A 909 2.92 -0.15 52.83
CA SER A 909 2.38 0.26 54.15
C SER A 909 1.37 1.41 54.06
N SER A 910 1.17 1.98 52.87
CA SER A 910 0.30 3.12 52.59
C SER A 910 -0.38 2.96 51.23
N PHE A 911 -1.54 3.59 51.07
CA PHE A 911 -2.25 3.68 49.79
C PHE A 911 -1.58 4.70 48.88
N GLN A 912 -1.55 4.45 47.58
CA GLN A 912 -0.93 5.34 46.60
C GLN A 912 -1.84 5.61 45.39
N PRO A 913 -1.99 6.87 44.95
CA PRO A 913 -2.80 7.20 43.78
C PRO A 913 -2.12 6.75 42.49
N ALA A 914 -2.89 6.08 41.64
CA ALA A 914 -2.52 5.78 40.26
C ALA A 914 -3.61 6.23 39.27
N ILE A 915 -3.27 6.23 37.99
CA ILE A 915 -4.17 6.55 36.88
C ILE A 915 -3.75 5.80 35.63
N LEU A 916 -4.70 5.41 34.79
CA LEU A 916 -4.39 4.85 33.47
C LEU A 916 -4.02 5.97 32.50
N SER A 917 -2.99 5.77 31.68
CA SER A 917 -2.53 6.77 30.71
C SER A 917 -3.64 7.20 29.74
N ALA A 918 -4.48 6.27 29.27
CA ALA A 918 -5.64 6.59 28.42
C ALA A 918 -6.68 7.48 29.12
N SER A 919 -6.82 7.39 30.44
CA SER A 919 -7.75 8.23 31.22
C SER A 919 -7.36 9.70 31.23
N LEU A 920 -6.14 10.03 30.79
CA LEU A 920 -5.62 11.38 30.57
C LEU A 920 -5.78 11.82 29.08
N GLY A 921 -6.59 11.12 28.29
CA GLY A 921 -6.89 11.44 26.89
C GLY A 921 -6.44 10.35 25.90
N ARG A 922 -7.05 10.31 24.70
CA ARG A 922 -6.68 9.34 23.65
C ARG A 922 -5.30 9.61 23.05
N ALA A 923 -4.58 8.54 22.71
CA ALA A 923 -3.17 8.61 22.27
C ALA A 923 -2.96 9.25 20.88
N TRP A 924 -4.00 9.34 20.06
CA TRP A 924 -3.94 10.00 18.75
C TRP A 924 -4.21 11.51 18.78
N LEU A 925 -4.65 12.06 19.93
CA LEU A 925 -4.85 13.50 20.14
C LEU A 925 -3.84 14.08 21.15
N HIS A 926 -3.49 13.29 22.17
CA HIS A 926 -2.73 13.75 23.32
C HIS A 926 -1.47 12.89 23.46
N ASP A 927 -0.30 13.52 23.53
CA ASP A 927 0.99 12.83 23.61
C ASP A 927 1.24 12.24 25.02
N PHE A 928 2.01 11.15 25.08
CA PHE A 928 2.27 10.46 26.34
C PHE A 928 3.11 11.31 27.31
N ALA A 929 4.02 12.15 26.81
CA ALA A 929 4.90 12.95 27.65
C ALA A 929 4.12 14.02 28.43
N ASN A 930 3.17 14.72 27.79
CA ASN A 930 2.24 15.62 28.47
C ASN A 930 1.36 14.86 29.48
N LYS A 931 0.75 13.73 29.12
CA LYS A 931 -0.04 12.91 30.07
C LYS A 931 0.74 12.54 31.32
N ALA A 932 1.91 11.94 31.15
CA ALA A 932 2.79 11.54 32.25
C ALA A 932 3.20 12.76 33.09
N LYS A 933 3.51 13.89 32.45
CA LYS A 933 3.83 15.14 33.13
C LYS A 933 2.65 15.64 33.98
N GLN A 934 1.44 15.72 33.42
CA GLN A 934 0.26 16.16 34.16
C GLN A 934 -0.05 15.23 35.34
N ALA A 935 0.08 13.90 35.17
CA ALA A 935 -0.10 12.96 36.27
C ALA A 935 0.90 13.21 37.42
N SER A 936 2.18 13.41 37.10
CA SER A 936 3.23 13.70 38.09
C SER A 936 3.02 15.06 38.76
N GLU A 937 2.76 16.13 38.00
CA GLU A 937 2.55 17.49 38.52
C GLU A 937 1.30 17.60 39.42
N HIS A 938 0.27 16.79 39.19
CA HIS A 938 -0.93 16.75 40.03
C HIS A 938 -0.82 15.79 41.23
N GLY A 939 0.24 14.98 41.32
CA GLY A 939 0.57 14.18 42.50
C GLY A 939 0.14 12.71 42.46
N PHE A 940 -0.08 12.15 41.26
CA PHE A 940 -0.13 10.69 41.10
C PHE A 940 1.27 10.07 41.35
N GLN A 941 1.31 8.82 41.82
CA GLN A 941 2.55 8.10 42.16
C GLN A 941 2.73 6.85 41.28
N GLY A 942 1.62 6.21 40.91
CA GLY A 942 1.57 5.15 39.92
C GLY A 942 0.97 5.60 38.60
N ILE A 943 1.31 4.90 37.52
CA ILE A 943 0.63 4.98 36.22
C ILE A 943 0.45 3.58 35.67
N GLU A 944 -0.71 3.30 35.07
CA GLU A 944 -0.88 2.14 34.19
C GLU A 944 -0.57 2.59 32.76
N VAL A 945 0.28 1.83 32.05
CA VAL A 945 0.60 2.13 30.65
C VAL A 945 -0.39 1.40 29.76
N PHE A 946 -1.23 2.17 29.06
CA PHE A 946 -2.15 1.65 28.06
C PHE A 946 -1.39 1.30 26.77
N TYR A 947 -1.68 0.14 26.18
CA TYR A 947 -0.93 -0.35 25.00
C TYR A 947 -1.10 0.56 23.78
N GLU A 948 -2.25 1.24 23.63
CA GLU A 948 -2.47 2.24 22.57
C GLU A 948 -1.50 3.42 22.72
N ASP A 949 -1.19 3.88 23.95
CA ASP A 949 -0.19 4.93 24.16
C ASP A 949 1.21 4.46 23.74
N LEU A 950 1.57 3.21 24.04
CA LEU A 950 2.84 2.61 23.62
C LEU A 950 2.93 2.46 22.09
N GLU A 951 1.85 2.05 21.43
CA GLU A 951 1.77 1.97 19.97
C GLU A 951 1.89 3.36 19.34
N TYR A 952 1.14 4.36 19.80
CA TYR A 952 1.20 5.72 19.25
C TYR A 952 2.53 6.42 19.57
N GLU A 953 3.16 6.14 20.70
CA GLU A 953 4.51 6.64 21.01
C GLU A 953 5.55 6.02 20.06
N ALA A 954 5.45 4.73 19.72
CA ALA A 954 6.29 4.12 18.69
C ALA A 954 6.03 4.73 17.29
N LYS A 955 4.76 4.96 16.92
CA LYS A 955 4.39 5.67 15.68
C LYS A 955 5.02 7.06 15.64
N ARG A 956 4.99 7.80 16.75
CA ARG A 956 5.56 9.15 16.91
C ARG A 956 7.08 9.17 16.81
N LEU A 957 7.76 8.32 17.60
CA LEU A 957 9.23 8.24 17.67
C LEU A 957 9.85 7.80 16.34
N HIS A 958 9.26 6.80 15.69
CA HIS A 958 9.83 6.22 14.48
C HIS A 958 9.23 6.80 13.18
N SER A 959 8.13 7.55 13.26
CA SER A 959 7.36 8.07 12.11
C SER A 959 6.87 6.95 11.18
N VAL A 960 6.03 6.08 11.72
CA VAL A 960 5.42 4.90 11.05
C VAL A 960 3.96 4.78 11.43
N GLU A 961 3.13 4.14 10.60
CA GLU A 961 1.72 3.89 10.96
C GLU A 961 1.51 2.60 11.75
N THR A 962 2.33 1.57 11.47
CA THR A 962 2.31 0.26 12.13
C THR A 962 3.72 -0.02 12.65
N PRO A 963 4.00 0.19 13.95
CA PRO A 963 5.34 -0.01 14.50
C PRO A 963 5.72 -1.49 14.55
N SER A 964 6.98 -1.79 14.27
CA SER A 964 7.53 -3.14 14.42
C SER A 964 7.67 -3.52 15.90
N ASN A 965 7.83 -4.83 16.17
CA ASN A 965 8.07 -5.33 17.52
C ASN A 965 9.27 -4.65 18.21
N ASP A 966 10.32 -4.31 17.46
CA ASP A 966 11.51 -3.66 18.02
C ASP A 966 11.25 -2.16 18.28
N GLN A 967 10.50 -1.49 17.41
CA GLN A 967 10.06 -0.10 17.60
C GLN A 967 9.11 0.06 18.81
N ILE A 968 8.32 -0.96 19.12
CA ILE A 968 7.53 -1.04 20.37
C ILE A 968 8.44 -1.18 21.60
N LEU A 969 9.61 -1.82 21.49
CA LEU A 969 10.58 -1.94 22.59
C LEU A 969 11.41 -0.66 22.77
N ASP A 970 11.75 0.02 21.68
CA ASP A 970 12.35 1.36 21.69
C ASP A 970 11.39 2.37 22.35
N ALA A 971 10.11 2.36 21.97
CA ALA A 971 9.09 3.20 22.60
C ALA A 971 8.85 2.87 24.07
N ALA A 972 8.89 1.58 24.46
CA ALA A 972 8.84 1.19 25.87
C ALA A 972 10.03 1.73 26.66
N SER A 973 11.21 1.81 26.02
CA SER A 973 12.42 2.38 26.62
C SER A 973 12.29 3.90 26.80
N HIS A 974 11.78 4.62 25.79
CA HIS A 974 11.51 6.05 25.90
C HIS A 974 10.44 6.37 26.96
N ILE A 975 9.35 5.60 27.01
CA ILE A 975 8.32 5.72 28.07
C ILE A 975 8.94 5.47 29.44
N ARG A 976 9.81 4.47 29.59
CA ARG A 976 10.52 4.22 30.86
C ARG A 976 11.36 5.42 31.28
N GLU A 977 12.17 5.98 30.38
CA GLU A 977 13.00 7.16 30.65
C GLU A 977 12.19 8.40 31.06
N LEU A 978 11.07 8.66 30.37
CA LEU A 978 10.14 9.74 30.73
C LEU A 978 9.56 9.56 32.13
N LEU A 979 9.09 8.35 32.46
CA LEU A 979 8.44 8.06 33.74
C LEU A 979 9.44 8.04 34.90
N ASP A 980 10.67 7.57 34.70
CA ASP A 980 11.75 7.68 35.69
C ASP A 980 12.10 9.15 35.97
N GLY A 981 12.20 9.99 34.92
CA GLY A 981 12.40 11.43 35.07
C GLY A 981 11.29 12.14 35.84
N LEU A 982 10.06 11.66 35.70
CA LEU A 982 8.84 12.15 36.36
C LEU A 982 8.51 11.44 37.69
N LYS A 983 9.32 10.45 38.10
CA LYS A 983 9.15 9.62 39.31
C LYS A 983 7.82 8.86 39.40
N LEU A 984 7.22 8.52 38.25
CA LEU A 984 6.00 7.72 38.18
C LEU A 984 6.33 6.23 38.08
N THR A 985 5.74 5.42 38.95
CA THR A 985 5.91 3.95 38.91
C THR A 985 4.95 3.33 37.91
N VAL A 986 5.44 2.52 36.95
CA VAL A 986 4.56 1.71 36.10
C VAL A 986 3.96 0.57 36.93
N ILE A 987 2.68 0.67 37.30
CA ILE A 987 2.02 -0.34 38.14
C ILE A 987 1.53 -1.55 37.34
N GLY A 988 1.28 -1.36 36.05
CA GLY A 988 0.91 -2.42 35.11
C GLY A 988 0.96 -1.96 33.65
N LEU A 989 1.00 -2.96 32.75
CA LEU A 989 0.84 -2.80 31.30
C LEU A 989 -0.51 -3.44 30.89
N GLN A 990 -1.37 -2.68 30.22
CA GLN A 990 -2.72 -3.13 29.90
C GLN A 990 -3.25 -2.58 28.56
N PRO A 991 -4.24 -3.20 27.90
CA PRO A 991 -4.88 -4.48 28.20
C PRO A 991 -4.45 -5.58 27.23
N PHE A 992 -4.11 -6.78 27.71
CA PHE A 992 -3.85 -7.93 26.83
C PHE A 992 -5.17 -8.61 26.44
N LEU A 993 -5.82 -8.05 25.42
CA LEU A 993 -7.19 -8.41 25.01
C LEU A 993 -7.31 -9.81 24.36
N PHE A 994 -8.49 -10.41 24.56
CA PHE A 994 -9.04 -11.54 23.81
C PHE A 994 -8.29 -12.88 23.93
N TYR A 995 -7.72 -13.17 25.09
CA TYR A 995 -6.81 -14.31 25.28
C TYR A 995 -7.51 -15.65 25.50
N GLU A 996 -8.31 -15.78 26.57
CA GLU A 996 -8.79 -17.07 27.06
C GLU A 996 -10.13 -17.49 26.45
N GLY A 997 -10.41 -18.80 26.49
CA GLY A 997 -11.68 -19.37 26.05
C GLY A 997 -11.87 -19.39 24.54
N LEU A 998 -10.82 -19.16 23.75
CA LEU A 998 -10.89 -19.16 22.29
C LEU A 998 -11.16 -20.57 21.72
N LYS A 999 -12.20 -20.69 20.87
CA LYS A 999 -12.44 -21.90 20.06
C LYS A 999 -11.42 -22.06 18.94
N ASP A 1000 -10.94 -20.96 18.34
CA ASP A 1000 -9.79 -21.02 17.43
C ASP A 1000 -8.50 -21.20 18.23
N ARG A 1001 -8.03 -22.44 18.31
CA ARG A 1001 -6.76 -22.78 18.99
C ARG A 1001 -5.52 -22.32 18.22
N GLU A 1002 -5.62 -22.01 16.92
CA GLU A 1002 -4.56 -21.27 16.24
C GLU A 1002 -4.53 -19.80 16.67
N GLN A 1003 -5.67 -19.17 16.95
CA GLN A 1003 -5.71 -17.81 17.51
C GLN A 1003 -5.11 -17.78 18.91
N HIS A 1004 -5.42 -18.76 19.75
CA HIS A 1004 -4.76 -18.94 21.05
C HIS A 1004 -3.23 -19.03 20.89
N ALA A 1005 -2.74 -19.91 20.01
CA ALA A 1005 -1.30 -20.05 19.74
C ALA A 1005 -0.66 -18.75 19.20
N ARG A 1006 -1.37 -17.96 18.38
CA ARG A 1006 -0.91 -16.64 17.93
C ARG A 1006 -0.77 -15.64 19.11
N LEU A 1007 -1.59 -15.75 20.14
CA LEU A 1007 -1.48 -14.92 21.35
C LEU A 1007 -0.40 -15.42 22.32
N ILE A 1008 -0.13 -16.72 22.39
CA ILE A 1008 1.06 -17.29 23.08
C ILE A 1008 2.37 -16.75 22.47
N GLU A 1009 2.44 -16.54 21.16
CA GLU A 1009 3.59 -15.81 20.57
C GLU A 1009 3.56 -14.30 20.88
N LYS A 1010 2.38 -13.67 20.93
CA LYS A 1010 2.24 -12.24 21.25
C LYS A 1010 2.67 -11.89 22.68
N ILE A 1011 2.35 -12.72 23.68
CA ILE A 1011 2.69 -12.42 25.09
C ILE A 1011 4.21 -12.43 25.33
N LYS A 1012 4.99 -13.18 24.53
CA LYS A 1012 6.47 -13.16 24.59
C LYS A 1012 7.07 -11.80 24.25
N LEU A 1013 6.37 -10.96 23.46
CA LEU A 1013 6.72 -9.56 23.28
C LEU A 1013 6.37 -8.74 24.53
N TRP A 1014 5.17 -8.94 25.09
CA TRP A 1014 4.72 -8.23 26.28
C TRP A 1014 5.60 -8.48 27.51
N PHE A 1015 6.19 -9.67 27.67
CA PHE A 1015 7.20 -9.93 28.70
C PHE A 1015 8.48 -9.08 28.54
N LYS A 1016 8.86 -8.74 27.30
CA LYS A 1016 9.97 -7.80 27.04
C LYS A 1016 9.54 -6.37 27.37
N ILE A 1017 8.36 -5.95 26.90
CA ILE A 1017 7.81 -4.60 27.15
C ILE A 1017 7.68 -4.35 28.66
N ALA A 1018 7.04 -5.25 29.41
CA ALA A 1018 6.89 -5.12 30.87
C ALA A 1018 8.25 -4.98 31.58
N ARG A 1019 9.23 -5.81 31.20
CA ARG A 1019 10.61 -5.74 31.73
C ARG A 1019 11.29 -4.39 31.42
N ILE A 1020 11.10 -3.83 30.22
CA ILE A 1020 11.65 -2.51 29.84
C ILE A 1020 10.96 -1.37 30.59
N LEU A 1021 9.62 -1.41 30.69
CA LEU A 1021 8.83 -0.49 31.52
C LEU A 1021 9.13 -0.66 33.03
N GLY A 1022 9.86 -1.71 33.41
CA GLY A 1022 10.22 -2.03 34.80
C GLY A 1022 9.01 -2.37 35.67
N THR A 1023 7.93 -2.85 35.05
CA THR A 1023 6.78 -3.45 35.75
C THR A 1023 6.85 -4.97 35.63
N ASN A 1024 6.26 -5.67 36.60
CA ASN A 1024 6.05 -7.11 36.50
C ASN A 1024 4.56 -7.47 36.45
N THR A 1025 3.66 -6.56 36.04
CA THR A 1025 2.21 -6.84 35.99
C THR A 1025 1.62 -6.53 34.61
N ILE A 1026 0.87 -7.48 34.08
CA ILE A 1026 0.07 -7.36 32.87
C ILE A 1026 -1.41 -7.54 33.25
N GLN A 1027 -2.31 -6.70 32.74
CA GLN A 1027 -3.75 -6.88 32.95
C GLN A 1027 -4.38 -7.68 31.81
N ILE A 1028 -5.21 -8.66 32.19
CA ILE A 1028 -5.95 -9.55 31.29
C ILE A 1028 -7.45 -9.30 31.52
N PRO A 1029 -8.11 -8.45 30.73
CA PRO A 1029 -9.56 -8.31 30.82
C PRO A 1029 -10.28 -9.53 30.23
N ALA A 1030 -11.27 -10.03 30.95
CA ALA A 1030 -12.04 -11.22 30.61
C ALA A 1030 -12.71 -11.11 29.23
N ASN A 1031 -12.65 -12.19 28.45
CA ASN A 1031 -12.92 -12.17 27.04
C ASN A 1031 -14.38 -11.83 26.71
N PHE A 1032 -14.55 -10.87 25.79
CA PHE A 1032 -15.83 -10.31 25.35
C PHE A 1032 -16.07 -10.44 23.85
N LEU A 1033 -15.33 -11.34 23.18
CA LEU A 1033 -15.67 -11.76 21.81
C LEU A 1033 -17.03 -12.48 21.77
N PRO A 1034 -17.74 -12.46 20.62
CA PRO A 1034 -19.01 -13.17 20.43
C PRO A 1034 -18.99 -14.65 20.87
N ALA A 1035 -20.12 -15.13 21.43
CA ALA A 1035 -20.23 -16.47 22.02
C ALA A 1035 -20.15 -17.63 21.01
N ASP A 1036 -20.25 -17.37 19.71
CA ASP A 1036 -19.91 -18.33 18.67
C ASP A 1036 -18.40 -18.58 18.57
N GLN A 1037 -17.57 -17.59 18.91
CA GLN A 1037 -16.09 -17.63 18.88
C GLN A 1037 -15.47 -18.11 20.21
N LEU A 1038 -16.16 -17.90 21.33
CA LEU A 1038 -15.70 -18.33 22.66
C LEU A 1038 -16.37 -19.61 23.14
N THR A 1039 -15.68 -20.40 23.96
CA THR A 1039 -16.25 -21.52 24.71
C THR A 1039 -16.65 -21.10 26.12
N GLY A 1040 -17.83 -21.53 26.57
CA GLY A 1040 -18.24 -21.42 27.98
C GLY A 1040 -17.69 -22.55 28.85
N ASP A 1041 -16.80 -23.39 28.30
CA ASP A 1041 -16.10 -24.44 29.03
C ASP A 1041 -15.03 -23.84 29.96
N MET A 1042 -15.32 -23.89 31.26
CA MET A 1042 -14.46 -23.33 32.30
C MET A 1042 -13.11 -24.04 32.40
N ASP A 1043 -13.01 -25.31 32.02
CA ASP A 1043 -11.73 -26.05 32.09
C ASP A 1043 -10.79 -25.62 30.95
N VAL A 1044 -11.33 -25.19 29.80
CA VAL A 1044 -10.57 -24.54 28.73
C VAL A 1044 -10.17 -23.12 29.11
N ILE A 1045 -11.09 -22.31 29.65
CA ILE A 1045 -10.80 -20.95 30.12
C ILE A 1045 -9.68 -20.95 31.18
N VAL A 1046 -9.74 -21.88 32.14
CA VAL A 1046 -8.70 -22.06 33.15
C VAL A 1046 -7.41 -22.61 32.53
N GLY A 1047 -7.50 -23.57 31.60
CA GLY A 1047 -6.34 -24.15 30.93
C GLY A 1047 -5.49 -23.10 30.19
N ASP A 1048 -6.15 -22.21 29.44
CA ASP A 1048 -5.51 -21.07 28.76
C ASP A 1048 -4.79 -20.18 29.78
N LEU A 1049 -5.47 -19.77 30.84
CA LEU A 1049 -4.90 -18.88 31.87
C LEU A 1049 -3.82 -19.56 32.74
N VAL A 1050 -3.83 -20.89 32.85
CA VAL A 1050 -2.73 -21.68 33.43
C VAL A 1050 -1.49 -21.65 32.53
N GLU A 1051 -1.64 -21.85 31.21
CA GLU A 1051 -0.54 -21.76 30.25
C GLU A 1051 0.10 -20.37 30.29
N LEU A 1052 -0.71 -19.31 30.32
CA LEU A 1052 -0.27 -17.93 30.49
C LEU A 1052 0.49 -17.72 31.81
N ALA A 1053 -0.08 -18.20 32.92
CA ALA A 1053 0.50 -18.04 34.25
C ALA A 1053 1.87 -18.74 34.36
N ASP A 1054 1.99 -19.98 33.89
CA ASP A 1054 3.25 -20.73 33.94
C ASP A 1054 4.34 -20.07 33.06
N LEU A 1055 4.00 -19.61 31.84
CA LEU A 1055 4.92 -18.83 31.01
C LEU A 1055 5.40 -17.51 31.66
N GLY A 1056 4.57 -16.94 32.54
CA GLY A 1056 4.92 -15.77 33.36
C GLY A 1056 5.82 -16.09 34.56
N ILE A 1057 5.72 -17.30 35.14
CA ILE A 1057 6.60 -17.79 36.21
C ILE A 1057 8.03 -18.00 35.69
N GLU A 1058 8.18 -18.45 34.44
CA GLU A 1058 9.48 -18.64 33.79
C GLU A 1058 10.26 -17.34 33.52
N GLN A 1059 9.63 -16.17 33.68
CA GLN A 1059 10.29 -14.88 33.47
C GLN A 1059 11.18 -14.48 34.66
N ASP A 1060 12.26 -13.77 34.37
CA ASP A 1060 13.09 -13.08 35.37
C ASP A 1060 12.93 -11.55 35.20
N PRO A 1061 12.39 -10.81 36.20
CA PRO A 1061 11.62 -11.32 37.33
C PRO A 1061 10.26 -11.91 36.87
N PRO A 1062 9.59 -12.75 37.70
CA PRO A 1062 8.31 -13.36 37.33
C PRO A 1062 7.22 -12.33 37.03
N ILE A 1063 6.53 -12.53 35.91
CA ILE A 1063 5.42 -11.69 35.45
C ILE A 1063 4.13 -12.14 36.12
N ARG A 1064 3.40 -11.18 36.68
CA ARG A 1064 2.08 -11.30 37.27
C ARG A 1064 0.99 -10.95 36.27
N PHE A 1065 -0.15 -11.62 36.38
CA PHE A 1065 -1.35 -11.35 35.60
C PHE A 1065 -2.48 -10.92 36.53
N ALA A 1066 -2.97 -9.69 36.33
CA ALA A 1066 -4.16 -9.17 36.98
C ALA A 1066 -5.36 -9.41 36.07
N TYR A 1067 -6.17 -10.41 36.38
CA TYR A 1067 -7.36 -10.77 35.62
C TYR A 1067 -8.56 -9.94 36.08
N GLU A 1068 -9.38 -9.48 35.14
CA GLU A 1068 -10.45 -8.51 35.41
C GLU A 1068 -11.76 -8.96 34.75
N ALA A 1069 -12.83 -9.15 35.53
CA ALA A 1069 -14.16 -9.42 34.98
C ALA A 1069 -14.85 -8.13 34.56
N LEU A 1070 -14.97 -7.88 33.25
CA LEU A 1070 -15.76 -6.76 32.73
C LEU A 1070 -17.25 -7.11 32.84
N CYS A 1071 -18.09 -6.15 33.24
CA CYS A 1071 -19.53 -6.39 33.44
C CYS A 1071 -20.33 -6.78 32.17
N TRP A 1072 -19.67 -6.73 31.00
CA TRP A 1072 -20.16 -7.13 29.68
C TRP A 1072 -19.42 -8.32 29.04
N SER A 1073 -18.47 -8.96 29.73
CA SER A 1073 -17.75 -10.12 29.19
C SER A 1073 -18.66 -11.31 28.90
N THR A 1074 -18.25 -12.18 27.99
CA THR A 1074 -19.17 -13.18 27.40
C THR A 1074 -19.45 -14.35 28.35
N HIS A 1075 -18.48 -14.70 29.20
CA HIS A 1075 -18.59 -15.83 30.14
C HIS A 1075 -18.21 -15.46 31.58
N VAL A 1076 -17.11 -14.71 31.79
CA VAL A 1076 -16.62 -14.29 33.12
C VAL A 1076 -16.89 -12.80 33.33
N ASP A 1077 -18.10 -12.51 33.80
CA ASP A 1077 -18.72 -11.17 33.83
C ASP A 1077 -19.11 -10.68 35.24
N THR A 1078 -18.59 -11.34 36.27
CA THR A 1078 -18.78 -11.06 37.71
C THR A 1078 -17.46 -11.29 38.45
N TRP A 1079 -17.24 -10.62 39.58
CA TRP A 1079 -16.05 -10.89 40.39
C TRP A 1079 -16.07 -12.34 40.90
N GLU A 1080 -17.24 -12.90 41.25
CA GLU A 1080 -17.40 -14.29 41.72
C GLU A 1080 -16.77 -15.29 40.73
N LYS A 1081 -17.04 -15.13 39.43
CA LYS A 1081 -16.46 -15.98 38.39
C LYS A 1081 -14.96 -15.74 38.17
N SER A 1082 -14.50 -14.49 38.26
CA SER A 1082 -13.05 -14.21 38.18
C SER A 1082 -12.29 -14.83 39.36
N TRP A 1083 -12.93 -14.91 40.53
CA TRP A 1083 -12.41 -15.57 41.70
C TRP A 1083 -12.35 -17.09 41.52
N GLU A 1084 -13.41 -17.72 41.00
CA GLU A 1084 -13.39 -19.14 40.62
C GLU A 1084 -12.23 -19.45 39.64
N VAL A 1085 -12.01 -18.60 38.64
CA VAL A 1085 -10.87 -18.70 37.72
C VAL A 1085 -9.53 -18.57 38.46
N ALA A 1086 -9.34 -17.54 39.30
CA ALA A 1086 -8.09 -17.33 40.03
C ALA A 1086 -7.76 -18.44 41.05
N GLN A 1087 -8.80 -19.06 41.63
CA GLN A 1087 -8.72 -20.27 42.45
C GLN A 1087 -8.31 -21.50 41.63
N LYS A 1088 -8.97 -21.74 40.48
CA LYS A 1088 -8.70 -22.91 39.62
C LYS A 1088 -7.35 -22.83 38.91
N VAL A 1089 -6.91 -21.65 38.46
CA VAL A 1089 -5.58 -21.44 37.87
C VAL A 1089 -4.48 -21.70 38.91
N ASN A 1090 -4.72 -21.36 40.17
CA ASN A 1090 -3.89 -21.73 41.32
C ASN A 1090 -2.38 -21.45 41.16
N ARG A 1091 -2.01 -20.31 40.55
CA ARG A 1091 -0.61 -19.85 40.45
C ARG A 1091 -0.34 -18.62 41.32
N PRO A 1092 0.86 -18.47 41.90
CA PRO A 1092 1.19 -17.35 42.79
C PRO A 1092 1.34 -16.01 42.05
N ASN A 1093 1.52 -16.04 40.73
CA ASN A 1093 1.59 -14.86 39.87
C ASN A 1093 0.26 -14.54 39.17
N PHE A 1094 -0.81 -15.34 39.38
CA PHE A 1094 -2.12 -15.09 38.80
C PHE A 1094 -3.10 -14.60 39.87
N GLY A 1095 -3.68 -13.43 39.67
CA GLY A 1095 -4.56 -12.75 40.61
C GLY A 1095 -5.57 -11.85 39.89
N LEU A 1096 -6.19 -10.94 40.63
CA LEU A 1096 -7.28 -10.08 40.18
C LEU A 1096 -6.87 -8.60 40.12
N CYS A 1097 -7.44 -7.89 39.15
CA CYS A 1097 -7.80 -6.49 39.32
C CYS A 1097 -9.27 -6.43 39.75
N LEU A 1098 -9.60 -5.60 40.74
CA LEU A 1098 -10.98 -5.37 41.16
C LEU A 1098 -11.40 -3.93 40.81
N ASP A 1099 -12.13 -3.79 39.70
CA ASP A 1099 -12.75 -2.53 39.28
C ASP A 1099 -14.15 -2.36 39.91
N THR A 1100 -14.30 -1.28 40.68
CA THR A 1100 -15.58 -0.85 41.25
C THR A 1100 -16.67 -0.57 40.21
N PHE A 1101 -16.35 -0.02 39.03
CA PHE A 1101 -17.34 0.20 37.97
C PHE A 1101 -17.83 -1.14 37.43
N ASN A 1102 -16.95 -2.11 37.19
CA ASN A 1102 -17.37 -3.43 36.71
C ASN A 1102 -18.13 -4.24 37.77
N ILE A 1103 -17.80 -4.12 39.06
CA ILE A 1103 -18.62 -4.71 40.14
C ILE A 1103 -20.01 -4.07 40.17
N ALA A 1104 -20.09 -2.74 40.36
CA ALA A 1104 -21.36 -2.00 40.43
C ALA A 1104 -22.19 -2.18 39.16
N GLY A 1105 -21.57 -1.93 38.01
CA GLY A 1105 -22.16 -1.99 36.69
C GLY A 1105 -22.65 -3.38 36.30
N ARG A 1106 -22.26 -4.45 37.00
CA ARG A 1106 -22.85 -5.77 36.82
C ARG A 1106 -24.08 -6.02 37.69
N VAL A 1107 -23.94 -5.90 39.01
CA VAL A 1107 -24.98 -6.38 39.96
C VAL A 1107 -26.01 -5.31 40.32
N TRP A 1108 -25.66 -4.02 40.16
CA TRP A 1108 -26.47 -2.89 40.62
C TRP A 1108 -26.88 -1.94 39.49
N GLY A 1109 -25.97 -1.63 38.57
CA GLY A 1109 -26.18 -0.71 37.46
C GLY A 1109 -26.74 -1.38 36.22
N ASP A 1110 -27.67 -0.71 35.54
CA ASP A 1110 -28.09 -1.08 34.18
C ASP A 1110 -28.38 0.19 33.35
N PRO A 1111 -27.53 0.54 32.36
CA PRO A 1111 -27.73 1.71 31.53
C PRO A 1111 -28.88 1.56 30.53
N ALA A 1112 -29.38 0.34 30.27
CA ALA A 1112 -30.56 0.10 29.44
C ALA A 1112 -31.87 0.11 30.25
N SER A 1113 -31.80 0.20 31.57
CA SER A 1113 -32.96 0.31 32.47
C SER A 1113 -33.41 1.77 32.61
N PRO A 1114 -34.72 2.09 32.47
CA PRO A 1114 -35.23 3.45 32.75
C PRO A 1114 -35.01 3.94 34.19
N THR A 1115 -34.64 3.05 35.12
CA THR A 1115 -34.27 3.43 36.49
C THR A 1115 -32.77 3.73 36.63
N GLY A 1116 -31.94 3.26 35.70
CA GLY A 1116 -30.47 3.19 35.82
C GLY A 1116 -29.97 2.01 36.67
N LYS A 1117 -30.86 1.19 37.24
CA LYS A 1117 -30.52 0.04 38.08
C LYS A 1117 -31.02 -1.30 37.51
N THR A 1118 -30.37 -2.38 37.93
CA THR A 1118 -30.89 -3.75 37.84
C THR A 1118 -32.12 -3.94 38.74
N PRO A 1119 -32.97 -4.96 38.50
CA PRO A 1119 -33.91 -5.45 39.51
C PRO A 1119 -33.15 -5.84 40.79
N ASN A 1120 -33.73 -5.56 41.96
CA ASN A 1120 -33.16 -5.88 43.29
C ASN A 1120 -31.77 -5.29 43.63
N ALA A 1121 -31.18 -4.47 42.74
CA ALA A 1121 -29.84 -3.87 42.83
C ALA A 1121 -29.22 -3.69 44.23
N ASP A 1122 -29.92 -3.00 45.14
CA ASP A 1122 -29.41 -2.65 46.47
C ASP A 1122 -29.26 -3.87 47.40
N GLN A 1123 -30.05 -4.92 47.21
CA GLN A 1123 -29.91 -6.21 47.92
C GLN A 1123 -28.86 -7.10 47.23
N ASP A 1124 -28.92 -7.22 45.89
CA ASP A 1124 -28.02 -8.07 45.10
C ASP A 1124 -26.56 -7.64 45.25
N LEU A 1125 -26.29 -6.32 45.27
CA LEU A 1125 -24.97 -5.77 45.57
C LEU A 1125 -24.52 -6.11 46.99
N LYS A 1126 -25.38 -5.91 47.98
CA LYS A 1126 -25.05 -6.18 49.39
C LYS A 1126 -24.65 -7.63 49.60
N GLU A 1127 -25.43 -8.58 49.07
CA GLU A 1127 -25.10 -10.00 49.14
C GLU A 1127 -23.81 -10.35 48.39
N SER A 1128 -23.53 -9.67 47.26
CA SER A 1128 -22.28 -9.84 46.53
C SER A 1128 -21.08 -9.31 47.31
N LEU A 1129 -21.21 -8.18 48.02
CA LEU A 1129 -20.16 -7.65 48.89
C LEU A 1129 -19.94 -8.51 50.16
N GLU A 1130 -21.01 -9.05 50.75
CA GLU A 1130 -20.91 -10.02 51.85
C GLU A 1130 -20.18 -11.31 51.42
N ARG A 1131 -20.35 -11.78 50.18
CA ARG A 1131 -19.55 -12.87 49.59
C ARG A 1131 -18.10 -12.45 49.32
N LEU A 1132 -17.87 -11.26 48.78
CA LEU A 1132 -16.54 -10.74 48.41
C LEU A 1132 -15.57 -10.75 49.60
N VAL A 1133 -16.00 -10.23 50.76
CA VAL A 1133 -15.22 -10.23 52.02
C VAL A 1133 -14.92 -11.64 52.53
N LYS A 1134 -15.88 -12.54 52.36
CA LYS A 1134 -15.82 -13.91 52.89
C LYS A 1134 -14.95 -14.85 52.06
N GLU A 1135 -14.90 -14.64 50.74
CA GLU A 1135 -14.40 -15.65 49.79
C GLU A 1135 -13.07 -15.25 49.13
N VAL A 1136 -12.81 -13.97 48.85
CA VAL A 1136 -11.59 -13.51 48.14
C VAL A 1136 -10.43 -13.23 49.10
N THR A 1137 -9.24 -13.77 48.81
CA THR A 1137 -8.04 -13.56 49.63
C THR A 1137 -7.15 -12.43 49.09
N LEU A 1138 -6.64 -11.57 49.98
CA LEU A 1138 -5.85 -10.38 49.60
C LEU A 1138 -4.56 -10.69 48.82
N ASP A 1139 -3.92 -11.85 49.02
CA ASP A 1139 -2.71 -12.23 48.29
C ASP A 1139 -2.94 -12.37 46.78
N LYS A 1140 -4.21 -12.52 46.38
CA LYS A 1140 -4.67 -12.57 45.00
C LYS A 1140 -5.17 -11.24 44.45
N VAL A 1141 -5.29 -10.18 45.23
CA VAL A 1141 -5.71 -8.85 44.75
C VAL A 1141 -4.45 -8.02 44.48
N PHE A 1142 -4.12 -7.79 43.21
CA PHE A 1142 -2.85 -7.11 42.86
C PHE A 1142 -2.96 -5.59 42.91
N TYR A 1143 -4.06 -5.03 42.41
CA TYR A 1143 -4.47 -3.64 42.61
C TYR A 1143 -5.98 -3.50 42.39
N ILE A 1144 -6.52 -2.32 42.73
CA ILE A 1144 -7.93 -1.99 42.58
C ILE A 1144 -8.10 -0.76 41.70
N GLN A 1145 -9.18 -0.73 40.92
CA GLN A 1145 -9.57 0.40 40.08
C GLN A 1145 -10.86 1.01 40.62
N VAL A 1146 -10.86 2.34 40.81
CA VAL A 1146 -11.92 3.05 41.54
C VAL A 1146 -12.48 4.18 40.69
N VAL A 1147 -13.62 3.94 40.06
CA VAL A 1147 -14.32 4.84 39.13
C VAL A 1147 -15.82 4.62 39.14
N ASP A 1148 -16.55 5.65 38.74
CA ASP A 1148 -18.00 5.74 38.70
C ASP A 1148 -18.49 5.80 37.24
N ALA A 1149 -19.78 6.03 37.02
CA ALA A 1149 -20.31 6.28 35.70
C ALA A 1149 -21.56 7.16 35.74
N GLU A 1150 -21.83 7.81 34.62
CA GLU A 1150 -22.90 8.79 34.49
C GLU A 1150 -24.26 8.08 34.41
N ARG A 1151 -25.26 8.59 35.14
CA ARG A 1151 -26.64 8.11 34.99
C ARG A 1151 -27.21 8.56 33.66
N MET A 1152 -27.48 7.61 32.78
CA MET A 1152 -28.07 7.89 31.46
C MET A 1152 -29.45 8.54 31.63
N GLU A 1153 -29.66 9.71 31.00
CA GLU A 1153 -30.92 10.47 31.05
C GLU A 1153 -32.08 9.71 30.37
N ALA A 1154 -31.74 8.90 29.37
CA ALA A 1154 -32.64 7.96 28.69
C ALA A 1154 -31.96 6.59 28.57
N PRO A 1155 -32.72 5.48 28.46
CA PRO A 1155 -32.15 4.15 28.29
C PRO A 1155 -31.14 4.05 27.14
N LEU A 1156 -29.96 3.47 27.42
CA LEU A 1156 -28.91 3.19 26.44
C LEU A 1156 -29.29 1.96 25.60
N VAL A 1157 -30.28 2.16 24.73
CA VAL A 1157 -30.80 1.19 23.77
C VAL A 1157 -30.66 1.75 22.35
N LYS A 1158 -31.07 0.97 21.33
CA LYS A 1158 -30.98 1.39 19.93
C LYS A 1158 -31.70 2.72 19.68
N GLY A 1159 -30.94 3.72 19.22
CA GLY A 1159 -31.39 5.11 19.04
C GLY A 1159 -30.82 6.09 20.07
N HIS A 1160 -30.25 5.62 21.18
CA HIS A 1160 -29.51 6.47 22.11
C HIS A 1160 -28.17 6.94 21.49
N PRO A 1161 -27.70 8.19 21.70
CA PRO A 1161 -26.48 8.70 21.05
C PRO A 1161 -25.21 7.89 21.31
N PHE A 1162 -25.12 7.22 22.46
CA PHE A 1162 -23.98 6.34 22.80
C PHE A 1162 -24.17 4.87 22.37
N HIS A 1163 -25.29 4.50 21.74
CA HIS A 1163 -25.54 3.13 21.29
C HIS A 1163 -24.82 2.83 19.98
N VAL A 1164 -23.92 1.86 20.01
CA VAL A 1164 -23.32 1.25 18.83
C VAL A 1164 -23.94 -0.14 18.65
N ASP A 1165 -24.50 -0.41 17.46
CA ASP A 1165 -25.06 -1.72 17.12
C ASP A 1165 -24.00 -2.83 17.24
N GLY A 1166 -24.39 -3.96 17.84
CA GLY A 1166 -23.50 -5.10 18.11
C GLY A 1166 -22.77 -5.04 19.46
N ASN A 1167 -22.58 -3.86 20.06
CA ASN A 1167 -22.00 -3.75 21.41
C ASN A 1167 -23.09 -3.91 22.50
N PRO A 1168 -22.82 -4.60 23.62
CA PRO A 1168 -23.67 -4.57 24.81
C PRO A 1168 -23.82 -3.16 25.39
N ALA A 1169 -24.99 -2.83 25.96
CA ALA A 1169 -25.26 -1.51 26.54
C ALA A 1169 -24.22 -1.11 27.62
N ARG A 1170 -23.78 -2.06 28.46
CA ARG A 1170 -22.72 -1.87 29.46
C ARG A 1170 -21.35 -1.52 28.85
N MET A 1171 -20.99 -2.11 27.70
CA MET A 1171 -19.77 -1.76 26.97
C MET A 1171 -19.86 -0.35 26.36
N ASN A 1172 -21.02 -0.01 25.79
CA ASN A 1172 -21.27 1.32 25.23
C ASN A 1172 -21.24 2.40 26.33
N TRP A 1173 -21.81 2.13 27.50
CA TRP A 1173 -21.74 2.98 28.69
C TRP A 1173 -20.30 3.16 29.18
N SER A 1174 -19.58 2.05 29.39
CA SER A 1174 -18.19 2.05 29.87
C SER A 1174 -17.19 2.72 28.91
N ARG A 1175 -17.53 2.91 27.63
CA ARG A 1175 -16.66 3.60 26.65
C ARG A 1175 -16.91 5.11 26.55
N ASN A 1176 -18.12 5.56 26.86
CA ASN A 1176 -18.56 6.93 26.61
C ASN A 1176 -18.80 7.75 27.88
N ALA A 1177 -19.04 7.09 29.01
CA ALA A 1177 -19.66 7.71 30.17
C ALA A 1177 -19.28 7.05 31.53
N ARG A 1178 -18.04 6.56 31.71
CA ARG A 1178 -17.48 6.52 33.07
C ARG A 1178 -17.24 7.95 33.58
N ALA A 1179 -17.24 8.11 34.90
CA ALA A 1179 -16.95 9.34 35.63
C ALA A 1179 -15.91 9.04 36.74
N TYR A 1180 -15.22 10.05 37.26
CA TYR A 1180 -14.48 9.84 38.50
C TYR A 1180 -15.46 9.84 39.68
N MET A 1181 -15.09 9.14 40.76
CA MET A 1181 -15.93 9.09 41.95
C MET A 1181 -16.17 10.48 42.54
N TYR A 1182 -17.38 10.71 43.04
CA TYR A 1182 -17.87 12.00 43.56
C TYR A 1182 -17.99 13.15 42.53
N GLU A 1183 -17.99 12.87 41.22
CA GLU A 1183 -18.40 13.82 40.17
C GLU A 1183 -19.94 13.79 39.97
N THR A 1184 -20.70 14.02 41.05
CA THR A 1184 -22.17 14.01 41.01
C THR A 1184 -22.75 15.12 40.13
N ASP A 1185 -21.99 16.22 39.97
CA ASP A 1185 -22.24 17.31 39.02
C ASP A 1185 -22.12 16.86 37.56
N ARG A 1186 -21.45 15.74 37.29
CA ARG A 1186 -21.34 15.07 35.99
C ARG A 1186 -22.17 13.78 35.91
N GLY A 1187 -23.07 13.56 36.88
CA GLY A 1187 -24.01 12.44 36.88
C GLY A 1187 -23.50 11.12 37.47
N ALA A 1188 -22.33 11.11 38.13
CA ALA A 1188 -21.85 9.95 38.90
C ALA A 1188 -22.91 9.48 39.92
N TYR A 1189 -23.23 8.18 39.94
CA TYR A 1189 -24.34 7.63 40.75
C TYR A 1189 -24.17 6.19 41.22
N LEU A 1190 -23.10 5.48 40.85
CA LEU A 1190 -22.88 4.11 41.28
C LEU A 1190 -22.46 4.07 42.76
N PRO A 1191 -22.70 2.96 43.49
CA PRO A 1191 -22.31 2.79 44.90
C PRO A 1191 -20.81 2.49 45.06
N VAL A 1192 -19.96 3.23 44.34
CA VAL A 1192 -18.50 3.06 44.30
C VAL A 1192 -17.85 3.18 45.67
N GLU A 1193 -18.32 4.12 46.51
CA GLU A 1193 -17.80 4.26 47.87
C GLU A 1193 -18.08 3.03 48.74
N GLU A 1194 -19.24 2.38 48.58
CA GLU A 1194 -19.59 1.18 49.36
C GLU A 1194 -18.68 0.00 48.98
N ILE A 1195 -18.49 -0.22 47.67
CA ILE A 1195 -17.59 -1.26 47.15
C ILE A 1195 -16.14 -0.96 47.56
N ALA A 1196 -15.68 0.27 47.38
CA ALA A 1196 -14.30 0.66 47.71
C ALA A 1196 -14.03 0.63 49.22
N LYS A 1197 -15.02 0.94 50.06
CA LYS A 1197 -14.96 0.74 51.51
C LYS A 1197 -14.77 -0.74 51.84
N VAL A 1198 -15.55 -1.63 51.22
CA VAL A 1198 -15.42 -3.08 51.43
C VAL A 1198 -14.02 -3.58 51.03
N LEU A 1199 -13.49 -3.16 49.88
CA LEU A 1199 -12.14 -3.50 49.43
C LEU A 1199 -11.05 -3.05 50.42
N ILE A 1200 -11.20 -1.86 51.01
CA ILE A 1200 -10.16 -1.23 51.85
C ILE A 1200 -10.28 -1.56 53.33
N HIS A 1201 -11.47 -1.43 53.93
CA HIS A 1201 -11.68 -1.60 55.37
C HIS A 1201 -11.97 -3.04 55.73
N ASP A 1202 -12.93 -3.67 55.03
CA ASP A 1202 -13.48 -4.97 55.43
C ASP A 1202 -12.63 -6.14 54.92
N MET A 1203 -12.09 -6.03 53.70
CA MET A 1203 -11.06 -6.95 53.17
C MET A 1203 -9.64 -6.58 53.60
N GLY A 1204 -9.34 -5.30 53.83
CA GLY A 1204 -8.01 -4.83 54.27
C GLY A 1204 -6.98 -4.58 53.16
N TYR A 1205 -7.38 -4.31 51.91
CA TYR A 1205 -6.43 -4.04 50.81
C TYR A 1205 -5.53 -2.83 51.13
N LYS A 1206 -4.23 -2.92 50.79
CA LYS A 1206 -3.30 -1.78 50.78
C LYS A 1206 -2.35 -1.87 49.58
N GLY A 1207 -2.21 -0.77 48.84
CA GLY A 1207 -1.37 -0.67 47.65
C GLY A 1207 -1.79 0.48 46.74
N TYR A 1208 -1.68 0.28 45.43
CA TYR A 1208 -2.11 1.26 44.44
C TYR A 1208 -3.63 1.24 44.24
N VAL A 1209 -4.22 2.43 44.15
CA VAL A 1209 -5.62 2.65 43.80
C VAL A 1209 -5.66 3.47 42.52
N SER A 1210 -6.14 2.88 41.42
CA SER A 1210 -6.06 3.50 40.10
C SER A 1210 -7.38 4.10 39.63
N MET A 1211 -7.30 5.29 39.02
CA MET A 1211 -8.43 6.09 38.55
C MET A 1211 -8.71 5.83 37.06
N GLU A 1212 -9.20 4.63 36.73
CA GLU A 1212 -9.37 4.16 35.34
C GLU A 1212 -10.63 4.72 34.64
N LEU A 1213 -10.57 5.97 34.19
CA LEU A 1213 -11.63 6.58 33.40
C LEU A 1213 -11.62 6.10 31.94
N PHE A 1214 -12.81 5.77 31.42
CA PHE A 1214 -13.12 5.67 29.99
C PHE A 1214 -14.38 6.50 29.69
N SER A 1215 -14.20 7.71 29.17
CA SER A 1215 -15.27 8.67 28.88
C SER A 1215 -15.03 9.37 27.55
N ARG A 1216 -16.11 9.84 26.92
CA ARG A 1216 -16.08 10.64 25.68
C ARG A 1216 -15.18 11.88 25.78
N THR A 1217 -15.03 12.45 26.98
CA THR A 1217 -14.23 13.66 27.20
C THR A 1217 -12.72 13.44 26.97
N MET A 1218 -12.25 12.19 26.99
CA MET A 1218 -10.87 11.83 26.61
C MET A 1218 -10.57 12.01 25.12
N ALA A 1219 -11.61 12.13 24.29
CA ALA A 1219 -11.53 12.32 22.84
C ALA A 1219 -11.89 13.75 22.39
N GLU A 1220 -12.03 14.69 23.33
CA GLU A 1220 -12.10 16.13 23.03
C GLU A 1220 -10.73 16.63 22.51
N GLU A 1221 -10.74 17.63 21.63
CA GLU A 1221 -9.51 18.23 21.09
C GLU A 1221 -8.99 19.34 22.03
N GLY A 1222 -7.86 19.14 22.71
CA GLY A 1222 -7.18 20.23 23.41
C GLY A 1222 -5.96 19.82 24.25
N GLU A 1223 -4.89 20.62 24.22
CA GLU A 1223 -3.66 20.37 25.00
C GLU A 1223 -3.88 20.36 26.52
N ASP A 1224 -4.97 20.98 27.01
CA ASP A 1224 -5.41 20.98 28.42
C ASP A 1224 -6.18 19.72 28.84
N VAL A 1225 -6.64 18.84 27.93
CA VAL A 1225 -7.45 17.65 28.30
C VAL A 1225 -6.71 16.72 29.29
N PRO A 1226 -5.41 16.39 29.11
CA PRO A 1226 -4.66 15.60 30.09
C PRO A 1226 -4.56 16.27 31.46
N LYS A 1227 -4.49 17.61 31.49
CA LYS A 1227 -4.44 18.39 32.72
C LYS A 1227 -5.79 18.35 33.45
N GLN A 1228 -6.89 18.65 32.75
CA GLN A 1228 -8.24 18.61 33.31
C GLN A 1228 -8.57 17.22 33.88
N HIS A 1229 -8.15 16.15 33.19
CA HIS A 1229 -8.32 14.78 33.68
C HIS A 1229 -7.44 14.45 34.89
N ALA A 1230 -6.19 14.93 34.95
CA ALA A 1230 -5.35 14.81 36.13
C ALA A 1230 -5.91 15.59 37.34
N GLU A 1231 -6.39 16.82 37.13
CA GLU A 1231 -7.05 17.66 38.14
C GLU A 1231 -8.32 16.96 38.70
N ARG A 1232 -9.20 16.46 37.83
CA ARG A 1232 -10.42 15.72 38.21
C ARG A 1232 -10.08 14.43 38.98
N GLY A 1233 -9.18 13.61 38.45
CA GLY A 1233 -8.78 12.35 39.07
C GLY A 1233 -8.13 12.53 40.44
N ILE A 1234 -7.25 13.52 40.61
CA ILE A 1234 -6.64 13.77 41.94
C ILE A 1234 -7.62 14.47 42.90
N ALA A 1235 -8.60 15.24 42.41
CA ALA A 1235 -9.66 15.78 43.25
C ALA A 1235 -10.56 14.67 43.80
N ALA A 1236 -10.90 13.67 42.98
CA ALA A 1236 -11.59 12.46 43.41
C ALA A 1236 -10.76 11.66 44.43
N TRP A 1237 -9.46 11.44 44.18
CA TRP A 1237 -8.54 10.81 45.13
C TRP A 1237 -8.47 11.54 46.49
N LYS A 1238 -8.41 12.88 46.50
CA LYS A 1238 -8.38 13.67 47.74
C LYS A 1238 -9.67 13.50 48.56
N LYS A 1239 -10.83 13.57 47.91
CA LYS A 1239 -12.14 13.27 48.54
C LYS A 1239 -12.21 11.83 49.07
N PHE A 1240 -11.62 10.87 48.35
CA PHE A 1240 -11.59 9.45 48.73
C PHE A 1240 -10.72 9.19 49.98
N VAL A 1241 -9.52 9.77 50.02
CA VAL A 1241 -8.62 9.74 51.18
C VAL A 1241 -9.30 10.32 52.43
N GLU A 1242 -10.05 11.41 52.26
CA GLU A 1242 -10.83 12.03 53.34
C GLU A 1242 -12.01 11.15 53.79
N ARG A 1243 -12.91 10.78 52.87
CA ARG A 1243 -14.16 10.06 53.20
C ARG A 1243 -13.95 8.64 53.71
N LEU A 1244 -12.99 7.91 53.16
CA LEU A 1244 -12.60 6.59 53.68
C LEU A 1244 -11.50 6.66 54.75
N LYS A 1245 -11.09 7.85 55.20
CA LYS A 1245 -10.11 8.05 56.29
C LYS A 1245 -8.78 7.33 56.06
N LEU A 1246 -8.28 7.29 54.81
CA LEU A 1246 -7.11 6.46 54.44
C LEU A 1246 -5.80 6.83 55.15
N ASN A 1247 -5.74 8.01 55.78
CA ASN A 1247 -4.61 8.44 56.61
C ASN A 1247 -4.67 7.91 58.06
N GLU A 1248 -5.76 7.24 58.46
CA GLU A 1248 -5.98 6.67 59.80
C GLU A 1248 -5.74 5.14 59.84
N ILE A 1249 -5.34 4.52 58.72
CA ILE A 1249 -5.34 3.06 58.48
C ILE A 1249 -3.94 2.52 58.17
#